data_AF-A0A7C3D3S9-F1
#
_entry.id   AF-A0A7C3D3S9-F1
#
_cell.length_a   1.000
_cell.length_b   1.000
_cell.length_c   1.000
_cell.angle_alpha   90.00
_cell.angle_beta   90.00
_cell.angle_gamma   90.00
#
_symmetry.space_group_name_H-M   'P 1'
#
loop_
_entity.id
_entity.type
_entity.pdbx_description
1 polymer ?
#
loop_
_entity_poly.entity_id
_entity_poly.type
_entity_poly.pdbx_seq_one_letter_code
_entity_poly.pdbx_strand_id
1 'polypeptide(L)'
;MSLKPWREIATPHKDVLAGTFKQSEFAADITQVANGTAPAEYQDAEQFFARTYITEGMRLLLISVAQRLAGQGGDPVIQLQTAFGGGKTHTLLAVYHLASRSVPTSNLTGIPPLLDEAGIADLPEARVAVIDGIKLSPSQPRRYGKHTINTLWGELAWQLLGEAGFEQVADSDRDGTSPGKEILTDLIRQAAPCVILVDELVAFIRQLEVGKQYKAGTFDSNVSFVQALTEAMKAVPDAILLASLPESEVEAGGTMGQRALESLEKYFARVESVWKPVATEEAFEIVRRRLFENPGDRAEVEGISRQFSDYYRQHAEKFPVETQSNEYFERLCRSYPIHPEIFDRLYEDWSTLEKFQRTRGVLQYMAIVIHRLWNTDNRDALIMPGTLPLDDSNVRTKSIHYLPQGWEPVIEREIDGPHSAPADIDGHDTRFGSVQAARRTARTIFLGSAPAAANQAVRGIQTERILLGAVQPGQTVGVFEDVLKRLRDRLHYLYSEQDRYWFDTKPNLRREMESRKQNIEKGLLDDLIKQRVTRVFGRKHYFGGIHVFTPSADIPDEYGSGPRLVVLPPQAAFNRSESNPAYTQAELILYQRGDQPRQKQNRLIFLAPDFDVVNRLREQGRTFLAWDSIVTDIENGTLNQDISHLNQAKRSRDHAEQSLGQLIRETWKWLIAPVQDFVNGTPHLEWEAVQV
;
A
#
# COMPACT_ATOMS: atom_id res chain seq x y z
N MET A 1 -13.71 7.96 32.28
CA MET A 1 -12.51 8.76 31.94
C MET A 1 -12.69 9.24 30.50
N SER A 2 -12.30 10.48 30.17
CA SER A 2 -12.34 10.95 28.78
C SER A 2 -11.06 10.50 28.05
N LEU A 3 -11.19 10.02 26.81
CA LEU A 3 -10.05 9.77 25.93
C LEU A 3 -9.35 11.11 25.66
N LYS A 4 -8.15 11.30 26.20
CA LYS A 4 -7.35 12.49 25.89
C LYS A 4 -6.75 12.37 24.48
N PRO A 5 -6.71 13.44 23.69
CA PRO A 5 -6.01 13.46 22.41
C PRO A 5 -4.52 13.15 22.57
N TRP A 6 -3.93 12.43 21.61
CA TRP A 6 -2.52 12.06 21.68
C TRP A 6 -1.62 13.29 21.77
N ARG A 7 -2.01 14.38 21.10
CA ARG A 7 -1.26 15.63 21.03
C ARG A 7 -1.17 16.40 22.36
N GLU A 8 -2.03 16.07 23.32
CA GLU A 8 -1.97 16.64 24.68
C GLU A 8 -1.00 15.89 25.59
N ILE A 9 -0.58 14.68 25.18
CA ILE A 9 0.29 13.78 25.95
C ILE A 9 1.68 13.67 25.30
N ALA A 10 1.73 13.46 23.98
CA ALA A 10 2.95 13.29 23.21
C ALA A 10 3.28 14.53 22.38
N THR A 11 4.52 15.02 22.50
CA THR A 11 5.05 16.19 21.80
C THR A 11 6.05 15.76 20.72
N PRO A 12 5.76 16.00 19.43
CA PRO A 12 6.70 15.77 18.34
C PRO A 12 7.96 16.65 18.45
N HIS A 13 9.07 16.22 17.85
CA HIS A 13 10.26 17.08 17.76
C HIS A 13 10.00 18.34 16.93
N LYS A 14 10.77 19.41 17.20
CA LYS A 14 10.58 20.75 16.58
C LYS A 14 10.67 20.75 15.05
N ASP A 15 11.53 19.93 14.47
CA ASP A 15 11.70 19.74 13.03
C ASP A 15 10.46 19.09 12.38
N VAL A 16 9.85 18.11 13.05
CA VAL A 16 8.56 17.51 12.66
C VAL A 16 7.45 18.55 12.75
N LEU A 17 7.41 19.34 13.83
CA LEU A 17 6.42 20.42 14.01
C LEU A 17 6.55 21.52 12.95
N ALA A 18 7.76 21.93 12.62
CA ALA A 18 8.03 23.00 11.65
C ALA A 18 7.80 22.55 10.20
N GLY A 19 7.69 21.24 9.93
CA GLY A 19 7.60 20.71 8.57
C GLY A 19 8.85 20.97 7.73
N THR A 20 9.95 21.40 8.36
CA THR A 20 11.25 21.64 7.72
C THR A 20 12.07 20.37 7.55
N PHE A 21 11.53 19.24 8.01
CA PHE A 21 12.04 17.90 7.84
C PHE A 21 12.43 17.62 6.38
N LYS A 22 13.73 17.51 6.10
CA LYS A 22 14.23 17.20 4.76
C LYS A 22 14.46 15.71 4.60
N GLN A 23 14.17 15.17 3.43
CA GLN A 23 14.43 13.75 3.11
C GLN A 23 15.91 13.35 3.34
N SER A 24 16.84 14.30 3.22
CA SER A 24 18.27 14.14 3.47
C SER A 24 18.64 14.00 4.95
N GLU A 25 17.81 14.49 5.90
CA GLU A 25 18.09 14.43 7.33
C GLU A 25 17.97 13.01 7.91
N PHE A 26 17.45 12.05 7.14
CA PHE A 26 17.42 10.60 7.49
C PHE A 26 18.56 9.81 6.86
N ALA A 27 19.42 10.46 6.08
CA ALA A 27 20.63 9.86 5.56
C ALA A 27 21.77 10.26 6.50
N ALA A 28 22.10 9.37 7.43
CA ALA A 28 23.35 9.47 8.17
C ALA A 28 24.51 9.47 7.16
N ASP A 29 25.46 10.38 7.36
CA ASP A 29 26.67 10.50 6.55
C ASP A 29 27.86 10.49 7.51
N ILE A 30 28.57 9.36 7.56
CA ILE A 30 29.72 9.16 8.45
C ILE A 30 30.87 10.11 8.11
N THR A 31 31.01 10.49 6.85
CA THR A 31 32.02 11.45 6.40
C THR A 31 31.76 12.83 6.98
N GLN A 32 30.49 13.28 7.01
CA GLN A 32 30.16 14.59 7.59
C GLN A 32 30.42 14.63 9.09
N VAL A 33 30.09 13.55 9.82
CA VAL A 33 30.37 13.46 11.26
C VAL A 33 31.87 13.46 11.54
N ALA A 34 32.64 12.68 10.78
CA ALA A 34 34.10 12.62 10.92
C ALA A 34 34.78 13.97 10.59
N ASN A 35 34.19 14.78 9.70
CA ASN A 35 34.70 16.09 9.33
C ASN A 35 34.20 17.25 10.22
N GLY A 36 33.25 17.01 11.14
CA GLY A 36 32.66 18.06 11.96
C GLY A 36 31.61 18.93 11.25
N THR A 37 31.03 18.46 10.13
CA THR A 37 30.08 19.23 9.30
C THR A 37 28.65 18.68 9.33
N ALA A 38 28.39 17.63 10.11
CA ALA A 38 27.06 17.04 10.21
C ALA A 38 26.10 17.91 11.04
N PRO A 39 24.78 17.78 10.84
CA PRO A 39 23.79 18.37 11.74
C PRO A 39 24.01 17.93 13.19
N ALA A 40 23.65 18.79 14.16
CA ALA A 40 23.90 18.56 15.58
C ALA A 40 23.39 17.20 16.08
N GLU A 41 22.23 16.74 15.58
CA GLU A 41 21.63 15.45 15.94
C GLU A 41 22.45 14.20 15.54
N TYR A 42 23.39 14.33 14.60
CA TYR A 42 24.33 13.27 14.24
C TYR A 42 25.76 13.57 14.70
N GLN A 43 26.12 14.85 14.80
CA GLN A 43 27.46 15.30 15.17
C GLN A 43 27.72 15.21 16.68
N ASP A 44 26.71 15.54 17.49
CA ASP A 44 26.80 15.53 18.96
C ASP A 44 26.41 14.16 19.50
N ALA A 45 27.30 13.56 20.28
CA ALA A 45 27.13 12.19 20.77
C ALA A 45 25.92 12.05 21.72
N GLU A 46 25.67 13.04 22.59
CA GLU A 46 24.54 12.99 23.53
C GLU A 46 23.21 13.08 22.78
N GLN A 47 23.09 14.03 21.84
CA GLN A 47 21.89 14.17 21.00
C GLN A 47 21.66 12.94 20.12
N PHE A 48 22.74 12.36 19.57
CA PHE A 48 22.65 11.15 18.76
C PHE A 48 22.08 9.97 19.55
N PHE A 49 22.61 9.70 20.76
CA PHE A 49 22.13 8.59 21.59
C PHE A 49 20.75 8.87 22.22
N ALA A 50 20.42 10.13 22.51
CA ALA A 50 19.08 10.50 22.96
C ALA A 50 18.00 10.18 21.90
N ARG A 51 18.31 10.37 20.62
CA ARG A 51 17.41 10.09 19.49
C ARG A 51 17.51 8.66 18.94
N THR A 52 18.49 7.88 19.40
CA THR A 52 18.72 6.51 18.94
C THR A 52 18.03 5.52 19.86
N TYR A 53 17.28 4.57 19.29
CA TYR A 53 16.87 3.37 20.00
C TYR A 53 17.92 2.29 19.79
N ILE A 54 18.52 1.80 20.89
CA ILE A 54 19.49 0.71 20.84
C ILE A 54 18.71 -0.59 20.72
N THR A 55 18.63 -1.12 19.51
CA THR A 55 18.06 -2.44 19.25
C THR A 55 18.94 -3.53 19.85
N GLU A 56 18.40 -4.73 19.99
CA GLU A 56 19.13 -5.88 20.52
C GLU A 56 20.38 -6.18 19.68
N GLY A 57 20.27 -6.09 18.35
CA GLY A 57 21.42 -6.25 17.45
C GLY A 57 22.50 -5.17 17.66
N MET A 58 22.09 -3.91 17.82
CA MET A 58 23.04 -2.81 18.12
C MET A 58 23.63 -2.97 19.52
N ARG A 59 22.87 -3.40 20.50
CA ARG A 59 23.33 -3.68 21.86
C ARG A 59 24.45 -4.72 21.87
N LEU A 60 24.22 -5.88 21.26
CA LEU A 60 25.24 -6.95 21.18
C LEU A 60 26.49 -6.47 20.44
N LEU A 61 26.32 -5.69 19.37
CA LEU A 61 27.43 -5.08 18.64
C LEU A 61 28.24 -4.13 19.53
N LEU A 62 27.59 -3.18 20.20
CA LEU A 62 28.26 -2.20 21.05
C LEU A 62 28.97 -2.85 22.23
N ILE A 63 28.42 -3.93 22.80
CA ILE A 63 29.10 -4.76 23.80
C ILE A 63 30.38 -5.38 23.24
N SER A 64 30.31 -6.04 22.07
CA SER A 64 31.49 -6.65 21.43
C SER A 64 32.58 -5.61 21.10
N VAL A 65 32.17 -4.45 20.57
CA VAL A 65 33.05 -3.30 20.31
C VAL A 65 33.72 -2.82 21.59
N ALA A 66 32.95 -2.62 22.66
CA ALA A 66 33.47 -2.13 23.93
C ALA A 66 34.47 -3.13 24.55
N GLN A 67 34.16 -4.43 24.53
CA GLN A 67 35.05 -5.49 25.02
C GLN A 67 36.34 -5.54 24.24
N ARG A 68 36.27 -5.37 22.91
CA ARG A 68 37.45 -5.31 22.04
C ARG A 68 38.33 -4.13 22.39
N LEU A 69 37.77 -2.92 22.45
CA LEU A 69 38.54 -1.73 22.79
C LEU A 69 39.16 -1.79 24.19
N ALA A 70 38.49 -2.43 25.15
CA ALA A 70 39.02 -2.65 26.50
C ALA A 70 40.05 -3.81 26.58
N GLY A 71 40.34 -4.51 25.48
CA GLY A 71 41.26 -5.66 25.46
C GLY A 71 40.73 -6.90 26.19
N GLN A 72 39.41 -6.98 26.41
CA GLN A 72 38.74 -8.05 27.18
C GLN A 72 38.17 -9.17 26.30
N GLY A 73 38.39 -9.14 24.98
CA GLY A 73 37.85 -10.11 24.02
C GLY A 73 37.11 -9.42 22.88
N GLY A 74 36.09 -10.05 22.31
CA GLY A 74 35.30 -9.47 21.20
C GLY A 74 35.91 -9.66 19.82
N ASP A 75 35.07 -9.41 18.81
CA ASP A 75 35.37 -9.71 17.42
C ASP A 75 36.28 -8.65 16.78
N PRO A 76 37.37 -9.04 16.08
CA PRO A 76 38.27 -8.09 15.43
C PRO A 76 37.69 -7.45 14.17
N VAL A 77 36.74 -8.13 13.51
CA VAL A 77 36.14 -7.70 12.25
C VAL A 77 34.66 -8.02 12.29
N ILE A 78 33.82 -7.02 12.03
CA ILE A 78 32.37 -7.16 12.01
C ILE A 78 31.83 -6.66 10.68
N GLN A 79 31.11 -7.54 9.98
CA GLN A 79 30.34 -7.17 8.80
C GLN A 79 28.94 -6.73 9.24
N LEU A 80 28.57 -5.50 8.90
CA LEU A 80 27.21 -5.01 9.09
C LEU A 80 26.32 -5.53 7.96
N GLN A 81 25.58 -6.59 8.26
CA GLN A 81 24.44 -7.03 7.46
C GLN A 81 23.16 -6.51 8.12
N THR A 82 22.44 -5.63 7.44
CA THR A 82 21.11 -5.21 7.90
C THR A 82 20.07 -6.19 7.36
N ALA A 83 19.08 -6.54 8.18
CA ALA A 83 17.86 -7.22 7.72
C ALA A 83 16.72 -6.23 7.42
N PHE A 84 16.89 -4.98 7.87
CA PHE A 84 15.89 -3.92 7.80
C PHE A 84 16.57 -2.64 7.29
N GLY A 85 16.56 -2.49 5.97
CA GLY A 85 17.21 -1.39 5.25
C GLY A 85 17.12 -0.04 5.96
N GLY A 86 18.29 0.61 6.08
CA GLY A 86 18.45 1.98 6.55
C GLY A 86 19.34 2.19 7.78
N GLY A 87 19.94 1.16 8.36
CA GLY A 87 20.66 1.26 9.64
C GLY A 87 22.19 1.19 9.62
N LYS A 88 22.85 0.81 8.51
CA LYS A 88 24.29 0.50 8.49
C LYS A 88 25.16 1.70 8.90
N THR A 89 25.02 2.83 8.19
CA THR A 89 25.74 4.07 8.52
C THR A 89 25.37 4.59 9.91
N HIS A 90 24.10 4.48 10.33
CA HIS A 90 23.66 4.86 11.68
C HIS A 90 24.35 4.01 12.77
N THR A 91 24.52 2.71 12.52
CA THR A 91 25.25 1.82 13.42
C THR A 91 26.75 2.13 13.45
N LEU A 92 27.37 2.44 12.31
CA LEU A 92 28.75 2.92 12.28
C LEU A 92 28.91 4.21 13.08
N LEU A 93 27.94 5.13 13.02
CA LEU A 93 27.94 6.36 13.83
C LEU A 93 27.82 6.08 15.33
N ALA A 94 27.00 5.12 15.75
CA ALA A 94 26.91 4.72 17.15
C ALA A 94 28.27 4.24 17.67
N VAL A 95 28.99 3.46 16.87
CA VAL A 95 30.34 3.00 17.19
C VAL A 95 31.35 4.15 17.16
N TYR A 96 31.27 5.07 16.18
CA TYR A 96 32.10 6.27 16.12
C TYR A 96 32.01 7.09 17.41
N HIS A 97 30.79 7.38 17.87
CA HIS A 97 30.55 8.15 19.08
C HIS A 97 30.97 7.41 20.35
N LEU A 98 30.75 6.09 20.41
CA LEU A 98 31.19 5.28 21.54
C LEU A 98 32.74 5.25 21.65
N ALA A 99 33.43 5.06 20.52
CA ALA A 99 34.87 4.88 20.46
C ALA A 99 35.66 6.18 20.61
N SER A 100 35.17 7.27 20.01
CA SER A 100 35.83 8.58 20.09
C SER A 100 35.81 9.20 21.49
N ARG A 101 34.91 8.73 22.39
CA ARG A 101 34.80 9.18 23.79
C ARG A 101 34.79 10.71 23.94
N SER A 102 34.22 11.43 22.98
CA SER A 102 34.14 12.90 22.98
C SER A 102 33.39 13.46 24.19
N VAL A 103 32.53 12.66 24.81
CA VAL A 103 31.84 12.92 26.07
C VAL A 103 31.91 11.69 27.00
N PRO A 104 31.69 11.85 28.33
CA PRO A 104 31.56 10.73 29.25
C PRO A 104 30.49 9.71 28.83
N THR A 105 30.78 8.41 28.92
CA THR A 105 29.82 7.33 28.61
C THR A 105 28.56 7.39 29.48
N SER A 106 28.65 8.00 30.67
CA SER A 106 27.51 8.28 31.56
C SER A 106 26.46 9.21 30.94
N ASN A 107 26.85 10.07 30.00
CA ASN A 107 25.94 11.00 29.32
C ASN A 107 25.28 10.36 28.09
N LEU A 108 25.81 9.23 27.62
CA LEU A 108 25.30 8.55 26.44
C LEU A 108 24.10 7.68 26.82
N THR A 109 22.90 8.14 26.49
CA THR A 109 21.65 7.46 26.87
C THR A 109 21.65 6.00 26.42
N GLY A 110 21.47 5.09 27.36
CA GLY A 110 21.40 3.65 27.11
C GLY A 110 22.76 2.93 27.05
N ILE A 111 23.89 3.63 27.05
CA ILE A 111 25.23 3.02 27.05
C ILE A 111 25.67 2.47 28.42
N PRO A 112 25.45 3.16 29.57
CA PRO A 112 25.94 2.66 30.86
C PRO A 112 25.49 1.22 31.18
N PRO A 113 24.21 0.83 30.99
CA PRO A 113 23.78 -0.55 31.20
C PRO A 113 24.50 -1.57 30.31
N LEU A 114 24.93 -1.18 29.10
CA LEU A 114 25.67 -2.06 28.20
C LEU A 114 27.11 -2.27 28.68
N LEU A 115 27.75 -1.23 29.20
CA LEU A 115 29.10 -1.31 29.75
C LEU A 115 29.10 -2.14 31.05
N ASP A 116 28.09 -1.96 31.90
CA ASP A 116 27.90 -2.76 33.11
C ASP A 116 27.76 -4.26 32.76
N GLU A 117 26.93 -4.58 31.77
CA GLU A 117 26.78 -5.94 31.27
C GLU A 117 28.06 -6.50 30.65
N ALA A 118 28.80 -5.67 29.91
CA ALA A 118 30.07 -6.04 29.30
C ALA A 118 31.18 -6.24 30.34
N GLY A 119 31.00 -5.81 31.60
CA GLY A 119 32.02 -5.82 32.64
C GLY A 119 33.08 -4.72 32.49
N ILE A 120 32.74 -3.62 31.82
CA ILE A 120 33.67 -2.54 31.45
C ILE A 120 33.41 -1.32 32.34
N ALA A 121 34.31 -1.09 33.30
CA ALA A 121 34.22 0.07 34.19
C ALA A 121 34.70 1.37 33.54
N ASP A 122 35.72 1.30 32.69
CA ASP A 122 36.23 2.45 31.94
C ASP A 122 36.52 2.03 30.50
N LEU A 123 35.83 2.67 29.55
CA LEU A 123 36.00 2.43 28.13
C LEU A 123 37.11 3.36 27.62
N PRO A 124 38.22 2.83 27.08
CA PRO A 124 39.31 3.67 26.59
C PRO A 124 38.86 4.51 25.39
N GLU A 125 39.42 5.71 25.29
CA GLU A 125 39.35 6.51 24.06
C GLU A 125 40.15 5.80 22.97
N ALA A 126 39.52 5.63 21.81
CA ALA A 126 40.10 4.92 20.68
C ALA A 126 40.27 5.86 19.48
N ARG A 127 41.36 5.67 18.72
CA ARG A 127 41.55 6.37 17.45
C ARG A 127 40.54 5.84 16.43
N VAL A 128 39.85 6.72 15.73
CA VAL A 128 38.83 6.32 14.74
C VAL A 128 39.26 6.72 13.34
N ALA A 129 39.31 5.76 12.43
CA ALA A 129 39.46 5.99 11.00
C ALA A 129 38.16 5.65 10.26
N VAL A 130 37.77 6.52 9.33
CA VAL A 130 36.56 6.42 8.52
C VAL A 130 36.93 6.36 7.04
N ILE A 131 36.57 5.25 6.38
CA ILE A 131 36.74 5.03 4.95
C ILE A 131 35.36 4.99 4.31
N ASP A 132 35.04 6.00 3.51
CA ASP A 132 33.79 6.10 2.77
C ASP A 132 34.06 5.88 1.28
N GLY A 133 33.53 4.77 0.75
CA GLY A 133 33.74 4.36 -0.63
C GLY A 133 33.05 5.24 -1.68
N ILE A 134 32.07 6.07 -1.28
CA ILE A 134 31.44 7.06 -2.16
C ILE A 134 32.30 8.33 -2.23
N LYS A 135 32.92 8.73 -1.11
CA LYS A 135 33.80 9.91 -1.04
C LYS A 135 35.12 9.69 -1.79
N LEU A 136 35.67 8.48 -1.74
CA LEU A 136 36.97 8.17 -2.32
C LEU A 136 36.87 7.89 -3.82
N SER A 137 37.88 8.33 -4.58
CA SER A 137 37.96 8.13 -6.03
C SER A 137 39.24 7.38 -6.39
N PRO A 138 39.18 6.31 -7.21
CA PRO A 138 40.38 5.60 -7.64
C PRO A 138 41.38 6.46 -8.42
N SER A 139 40.90 7.52 -9.08
CA SER A 139 41.71 8.35 -9.99
C SER A 139 42.19 9.66 -9.35
N GLN A 140 41.56 10.11 -8.27
CA GLN A 140 41.82 11.42 -7.68
C GLN A 140 42.45 11.27 -6.30
N PRO A 141 43.76 11.59 -6.16
CA PRO A 141 44.42 11.50 -4.88
C PRO A 141 44.00 12.65 -3.97
N ARG A 142 44.07 12.44 -2.66
CA ARG A 142 43.76 13.45 -1.65
C ARG A 142 45.04 14.16 -1.22
N ARG A 143 44.92 15.47 -0.98
CA ARG A 143 46.04 16.29 -0.52
C ARG A 143 45.89 16.64 0.94
N TYR A 144 46.93 16.35 1.71
CA TYR A 144 47.06 16.74 3.11
C TYR A 144 48.36 17.52 3.26
N GLY A 145 48.27 18.85 3.21
CA GLY A 145 49.44 19.71 3.18
C GLY A 145 50.36 19.38 1.99
N LYS A 146 51.59 18.94 2.28
CA LYS A 146 52.59 18.54 1.28
C LYS A 146 52.42 17.10 0.77
N HIS A 147 51.63 16.27 1.46
CA HIS A 147 51.45 14.86 1.14
C HIS A 147 50.31 14.64 0.16
N THR A 148 50.54 13.75 -0.81
CA THR A 148 49.54 13.31 -1.78
C THR A 148 49.28 11.83 -1.54
N ILE A 149 48.07 11.51 -1.11
CA ILE A 149 47.64 10.16 -0.76
C ILE A 149 46.79 9.61 -1.90
N ASN A 150 47.19 8.46 -2.44
CA ASN A 150 46.57 7.88 -3.63
C ASN A 150 45.58 6.76 -3.31
N THR A 151 45.76 6.06 -2.19
CA THR A 151 45.17 4.73 -1.94
C THR A 151 44.36 4.65 -0.65
N LEU A 152 43.56 3.58 -0.50
CA LEU A 152 42.79 3.31 0.73
C LEU A 152 43.70 3.12 1.95
N TRP A 153 44.82 2.40 1.79
CA TRP A 153 45.76 2.15 2.89
C TRP A 153 46.54 3.40 3.27
N GLY A 154 46.90 4.25 2.30
CA GLY A 154 47.49 5.56 2.57
C GLY A 154 46.53 6.46 3.37
N GLU A 155 45.25 6.49 2.98
CA GLU A 155 44.21 7.25 3.67
C GLU A 155 44.00 6.72 5.10
N LEU A 156 43.92 5.39 5.27
CA LEU A 156 43.80 4.75 6.58
C LEU A 156 44.96 5.11 7.50
N ALA A 157 46.19 4.97 7.02
CA ALA A 157 47.39 5.22 7.81
C ALA A 157 47.50 6.69 8.22
N TRP A 158 47.13 7.62 7.32
CA TRP A 158 47.07 9.04 7.63
C TRP A 158 46.02 9.37 8.68
N GLN A 159 44.81 8.79 8.59
CA GLN A 159 43.77 9.05 9.58
C GLN A 159 44.12 8.51 10.97
N LEU A 160 44.78 7.35 11.05
CA LEU A 160 45.16 6.74 12.33
C LEU A 160 46.34 7.43 13.00
N LEU A 161 47.40 7.78 12.25
CA LEU A 161 48.69 8.22 12.82
C LEU A 161 49.32 9.43 12.10
N GLY A 162 48.61 10.07 11.16
CA GLY A 162 49.10 11.22 10.41
C GLY A 162 50.30 10.88 9.52
N GLU A 163 51.27 11.80 9.47
CA GLU A 163 52.49 11.66 8.66
C GLU A 163 53.28 10.39 9.01
N ALA A 164 53.42 10.07 10.31
CA ALA A 164 54.15 8.88 10.76
C ALA A 164 53.49 7.56 10.34
N GLY A 165 52.17 7.53 10.22
CA GLY A 165 51.45 6.39 9.67
C GLY A 165 51.64 6.27 8.16
N PHE A 166 51.46 7.38 7.45
CA PHE A 166 51.61 7.41 5.99
C PHE A 166 53.01 7.01 5.53
N GLU A 167 54.07 7.43 6.23
CA GLU A 167 55.45 7.06 5.90
C GLU A 167 55.66 5.54 5.87
N GLN A 168 54.98 4.77 6.74
CA GLN A 168 55.08 3.30 6.78
C GLN A 168 54.51 2.62 5.52
N VAL A 169 53.59 3.29 4.83
CA VAL A 169 52.90 2.77 3.63
C VAL A 169 53.17 3.61 2.38
N ALA A 170 54.11 4.56 2.43
CA ALA A 170 54.32 5.54 1.36
C ALA A 170 54.76 4.91 0.04
N ASP A 171 55.63 3.89 0.08
CA ASP A 171 56.03 3.15 -1.11
C ASP A 171 54.85 2.38 -1.71
N SER A 172 54.07 1.68 -0.89
CA SER A 172 52.85 0.98 -1.30
C SER A 172 51.80 1.94 -1.88
N ASP A 173 51.64 3.13 -1.30
CA ASP A 173 50.72 4.18 -1.80
C ASP A 173 51.16 4.70 -3.16
N ARG A 174 52.46 5.00 -3.34
CA ARG A 174 53.02 5.45 -4.62
C ARG A 174 52.86 4.39 -5.71
N ASP A 175 53.12 3.14 -5.37
CA ASP A 175 53.16 2.04 -6.33
C ASP A 175 51.76 1.43 -6.59
N GLY A 176 50.74 1.85 -5.83
CA GLY A 176 49.36 1.37 -5.96
C GLY A 176 49.21 -0.12 -5.65
N THR A 177 50.07 -0.67 -4.80
CA THR A 177 50.10 -2.08 -4.43
C THR A 177 49.89 -2.25 -2.93
N SER A 178 49.10 -3.25 -2.51
CA SER A 178 48.79 -3.48 -1.10
C SER A 178 50.05 -3.57 -0.23
N PRO A 179 50.09 -2.90 0.94
CA PRO A 179 51.10 -3.16 1.96
C PRO A 179 51.04 -4.61 2.44
N GLY A 180 52.17 -5.10 2.95
CA GLY A 180 52.23 -6.41 3.60
C GLY A 180 51.50 -6.45 4.95
N LYS A 181 51.09 -7.65 5.36
CA LYS A 181 50.38 -7.87 6.65
C LYS A 181 51.16 -7.33 7.85
N GLU A 182 52.48 -7.49 7.89
CA GLU A 182 53.33 -7.05 9.00
C GLU A 182 53.29 -5.53 9.17
N ILE A 183 53.45 -4.78 8.08
CA ILE A 183 53.36 -3.31 8.07
C ILE A 183 51.99 -2.85 8.59
N LEU A 184 50.90 -3.46 8.09
CA LEU A 184 49.55 -3.12 8.57
C LEU A 184 49.36 -3.47 10.05
N THR A 185 49.90 -4.60 10.51
CA THR A 185 49.81 -5.01 11.91
C THR A 185 50.55 -4.05 12.82
N ASP A 186 51.75 -3.60 12.42
CA ASP A 186 52.54 -2.66 13.21
C ASP A 186 51.91 -1.25 13.22
N LEU A 187 51.37 -0.81 12.08
CA LEU A 187 50.59 0.43 11.99
C LEU A 187 49.38 0.40 12.94
N ILE A 188 48.59 -0.68 12.91
CA ILE A 188 47.40 -0.82 13.75
C ILE A 188 47.78 -0.95 15.22
N ARG A 189 48.86 -1.68 15.55
CA ARG A 189 49.35 -1.82 16.93
C ARG A 189 49.81 -0.48 17.51
N GLN A 190 50.44 0.38 16.70
CA GLN A 190 50.80 1.74 17.11
C GLN A 190 49.55 2.63 17.27
N ALA A 191 48.52 2.38 16.47
CA ALA A 191 47.26 3.10 16.50
C ALA A 191 46.33 2.68 17.66
N ALA A 192 46.48 1.47 18.19
CA ALA A 192 45.56 0.88 19.17
C ALA A 192 45.55 1.62 20.54
N PRO A 193 44.40 1.66 21.25
CA PRO A 193 43.08 1.16 20.84
C PRO A 193 42.53 1.94 19.64
N CYS A 194 41.97 1.23 18.65
CA CYS A 194 41.47 1.88 17.44
C CYS A 194 40.27 1.19 16.78
N VAL A 195 39.46 2.00 16.11
CA VAL A 195 38.31 1.56 15.32
C VAL A 195 38.49 2.00 13.87
N ILE A 196 38.30 1.07 12.95
CA ILE A 196 38.23 1.35 11.51
C ILE A 196 36.80 1.13 11.06
N LEU A 197 36.17 2.20 10.57
CA LEU A 197 34.79 2.20 10.07
C LEU A 197 34.82 2.35 8.56
N VAL A 198 34.29 1.35 7.86
CA VAL A 198 34.25 1.34 6.40
C VAL A 198 32.80 1.37 5.94
N ASP A 199 32.43 2.42 5.23
CA ASP A 199 31.10 2.57 4.64
C ASP A 199 31.17 2.47 3.11
N GLU A 200 30.22 1.75 2.51
CA GLU A 200 30.02 1.67 1.06
C GLU A 200 31.27 1.26 0.25
N LEU A 201 32.10 0.35 0.78
CA LEU A 201 33.36 -0.05 0.13
C LEU A 201 33.18 -0.60 -1.28
N VAL A 202 32.06 -1.31 -1.54
CA VAL A 202 31.71 -1.83 -2.87
C VAL A 202 31.61 -0.69 -3.89
N ALA A 203 31.10 0.47 -3.50
CA ALA A 203 30.97 1.63 -4.39
C ALA A 203 32.32 2.14 -4.90
N PHE A 204 33.38 2.01 -4.08
CA PHE A 204 34.76 2.30 -4.49
C PHE A 204 35.33 1.20 -5.38
N ILE A 205 35.27 -0.06 -4.93
CA ILE A 205 35.94 -1.17 -5.61
C ILE A 205 35.33 -1.43 -6.99
N ARG A 206 34.01 -1.26 -7.18
CA ARG A 206 33.36 -1.46 -8.49
C ARG A 206 33.84 -0.49 -9.58
N GLN A 207 34.49 0.62 -9.19
CA GLN A 207 35.08 1.58 -10.14
C GLN A 207 36.45 1.09 -10.67
N LEU A 208 37.09 0.10 -10.02
CA LEU A 208 38.37 -0.47 -10.43
C LEU A 208 38.17 -1.49 -11.56
N GLU A 209 38.15 -0.99 -12.79
CA GLU A 209 38.11 -1.81 -14.00
C GLU A 209 39.24 -2.85 -14.05
N VAL A 210 38.89 -4.10 -14.39
CA VAL A 210 39.86 -5.20 -14.51
C VAL A 210 40.84 -4.92 -15.64
N GLY A 211 42.14 -5.08 -15.35
CA GLY A 211 43.23 -4.85 -16.31
C GLY A 211 43.67 -3.39 -16.46
N LYS A 212 43.06 -2.46 -15.71
CA LYS A 212 43.44 -1.05 -15.68
C LYS A 212 44.11 -0.70 -14.36
N GLN A 213 45.14 0.13 -14.43
CA GLN A 213 45.84 0.66 -13.27
C GLN A 213 45.36 2.07 -12.97
N TYR A 214 44.90 2.27 -11.73
CA TYR A 214 44.53 3.57 -11.19
C TYR A 214 45.57 4.04 -10.18
N LYS A 215 45.48 5.31 -9.75
CA LYS A 215 46.34 5.82 -8.67
C LYS A 215 46.09 5.07 -7.36
N ALA A 216 44.84 4.70 -7.09
CA ALA A 216 44.49 3.86 -5.94
C ALA A 216 44.82 2.36 -6.13
N GLY A 217 45.60 2.00 -7.15
CA GLY A 217 45.95 0.62 -7.46
C GLY A 217 44.97 -0.09 -8.38
N THR A 218 45.03 -1.42 -8.36
CA THR A 218 44.16 -2.31 -9.15
C THR A 218 43.07 -2.94 -8.29
N PHE A 219 42.07 -3.56 -8.93
CA PHE A 219 41.07 -4.38 -8.24
C PHE A 219 41.72 -5.42 -7.31
N ASP A 220 42.66 -6.20 -7.82
CA ASP A 220 43.33 -7.26 -7.05
C ASP A 220 44.18 -6.71 -5.90
N SER A 221 44.80 -5.52 -6.08
CA SER A 221 45.55 -4.87 -5.01
C SER A 221 44.65 -4.43 -3.86
N ASN A 222 43.46 -3.90 -4.18
CA ASN A 222 42.48 -3.49 -3.16
C ASN A 222 41.86 -4.70 -2.44
N VAL A 223 41.58 -5.79 -3.16
CA VAL A 223 41.15 -7.05 -2.55
C VAL A 223 42.22 -7.63 -1.63
N SER A 224 43.49 -7.61 -2.07
CA SER A 224 44.63 -8.05 -1.26
C SER A 224 44.81 -7.19 0.00
N PHE A 225 44.57 -5.88 -0.10
CA PHE A 225 44.58 -4.97 1.04
C PHE A 225 43.49 -5.31 2.05
N VAL A 226 42.25 -5.56 1.62
CA VAL A 226 41.16 -5.96 2.54
C VAL A 226 41.50 -7.27 3.25
N GLN A 227 42.06 -8.24 2.52
CA GLN A 227 42.55 -9.49 3.13
C GLN A 227 43.64 -9.23 4.17
N ALA A 228 44.67 -8.44 3.83
CA ALA A 228 45.77 -8.15 4.74
C ALA A 228 45.30 -7.35 5.97
N LEU A 229 44.37 -6.41 5.77
CA LEU A 229 43.77 -5.60 6.83
C LEU A 229 42.98 -6.47 7.82
N THR A 230 42.03 -7.27 7.34
CA THR A 230 41.24 -8.18 8.18
C THR A 230 42.11 -9.15 8.99
N GLU A 231 43.22 -9.61 8.41
CA GLU A 231 44.20 -10.45 9.08
C GLU A 231 45.07 -9.71 10.10
N ALA A 232 45.37 -8.43 9.87
CA ALA A 232 46.07 -7.58 10.81
C ALA A 232 45.20 -7.23 12.02
N MET A 233 43.90 -6.98 11.81
CA MET A 233 42.92 -6.75 12.89
C MET A 233 42.86 -7.89 13.90
N LYS A 234 42.95 -9.15 13.42
CA LYS A 234 43.00 -10.33 14.31
C LYS A 234 44.23 -10.36 15.21
N ALA A 235 45.35 -9.80 14.74
CA ALA A 235 46.63 -9.83 15.45
C ALA A 235 46.78 -8.72 16.50
N VAL A 236 45.89 -7.71 16.50
CA VAL A 236 45.91 -6.60 17.46
C VAL A 236 44.68 -6.69 18.39
N PRO A 237 44.86 -7.05 19.68
CA PRO A 237 43.75 -7.38 20.60
C PRO A 237 42.72 -6.28 20.83
N ASP A 238 43.12 -5.02 20.71
CA ASP A 238 42.37 -3.81 21.05
C ASP A 238 42.04 -2.95 19.81
N ALA A 239 42.04 -3.57 18.64
CA ALA A 239 41.61 -2.97 17.39
C ALA A 239 40.37 -3.69 16.82
N ILE A 240 39.45 -2.92 16.23
CA ILE A 240 38.24 -3.43 15.59
C ILE A 240 37.95 -2.76 14.23
N LEU A 241 37.47 -3.56 13.27
CA LEU A 241 37.08 -3.13 11.93
C LEU A 241 35.58 -3.41 11.73
N LEU A 242 34.81 -2.39 11.37
CA LEU A 242 33.41 -2.54 11.00
C LEU A 242 33.25 -2.13 9.53
N ALA A 243 32.61 -2.96 8.73
CA ALA A 243 32.37 -2.68 7.33
C ALA A 243 30.88 -2.83 6.98
N SER A 244 30.31 -1.83 6.30
CA SER A 244 29.01 -1.94 5.66
C SER A 244 29.16 -2.53 4.26
N LEU A 245 28.39 -3.57 3.96
CA LEU A 245 28.31 -4.15 2.63
C LEU A 245 26.85 -4.11 2.12
N PRO A 246 26.63 -3.95 0.80
CA PRO A 246 25.31 -4.09 0.16
C PRO A 246 24.63 -5.42 0.49
N GLU A 247 23.30 -5.42 0.58
CA GLU A 247 22.52 -6.64 0.87
C GLU A 247 22.19 -7.45 -0.38
N SER A 248 22.15 -6.80 -1.55
CA SER A 248 21.70 -7.43 -2.78
C SER A 248 22.54 -7.03 -3.99
N GLU A 249 22.48 -7.85 -5.04
CA GLU A 249 23.10 -7.58 -6.34
C GLU A 249 22.60 -6.25 -6.95
N VAL A 250 21.33 -5.91 -6.69
CA VAL A 250 20.72 -4.66 -7.16
C VAL A 250 21.40 -3.45 -6.53
N GLU A 251 21.69 -3.50 -5.23
CA GLU A 251 22.42 -2.44 -4.51
C GLU A 251 23.90 -2.35 -4.92
N ALA A 252 24.53 -3.49 -5.19
CA ALA A 252 25.94 -3.56 -5.56
C ALA A 252 26.23 -2.81 -6.88
N GLY A 253 25.26 -2.73 -7.79
CA GLY A 253 25.30 -1.90 -8.99
C GLY A 253 26.07 -2.54 -10.15
N GLY A 254 25.40 -3.46 -10.85
CA GLY A 254 25.90 -4.12 -12.06
C GLY A 254 26.90 -5.24 -11.78
N THR A 255 27.43 -5.84 -12.86
CA THR A 255 28.27 -7.06 -12.79
C THR A 255 29.59 -6.85 -12.04
N MET A 256 30.22 -5.69 -12.18
CA MET A 256 31.44 -5.34 -11.42
C MET A 256 31.12 -5.12 -9.94
N GLY A 257 29.96 -4.55 -9.62
CA GLY A 257 29.48 -4.43 -8.24
C GLY A 257 29.29 -5.77 -7.58
N GLN A 258 28.62 -6.70 -8.26
CA GLN A 258 28.44 -8.08 -7.79
C GLN A 258 29.78 -8.79 -7.54
N ARG A 259 30.71 -8.72 -8.51
CA ARG A 259 32.05 -9.30 -8.36
C ARG A 259 32.82 -8.70 -7.17
N ALA A 260 32.72 -7.39 -6.96
CA ALA A 260 33.32 -6.72 -5.81
C ALA A 260 32.70 -7.21 -4.50
N LEU A 261 31.38 -7.30 -4.42
CA LEU A 261 30.66 -7.81 -3.26
C LEU A 261 31.08 -9.24 -2.91
N GLU A 262 31.02 -10.17 -3.86
CA GLU A 262 31.41 -11.58 -3.67
C GLU A 262 32.87 -11.71 -3.19
N SER A 263 33.76 -10.86 -3.73
CA SER A 263 35.18 -10.84 -3.34
C SER A 263 35.35 -10.36 -1.90
N LEU A 264 34.65 -9.30 -1.49
CA LEU A 264 34.71 -8.76 -0.13
C LEU A 264 34.07 -9.71 0.89
N GLU A 265 32.90 -10.25 0.58
CA GLU A 265 32.19 -11.19 1.45
C GLU A 265 33.07 -12.39 1.82
N LYS A 266 33.88 -12.91 0.90
CA LYS A 266 34.81 -14.01 1.19
C LYS A 266 35.78 -13.74 2.36
N TYR A 267 36.19 -12.48 2.54
CA TYR A 267 37.13 -12.09 3.59
C TYR A 267 36.42 -11.65 4.87
N PHE A 268 35.27 -10.99 4.75
CA PHE A 268 34.46 -10.58 5.89
C PHE A 268 33.66 -11.73 6.52
N ALA A 269 33.14 -12.68 5.73
CA ALA A 269 32.32 -13.82 6.18
C ALA A 269 33.10 -14.88 6.99
N ARG A 270 34.43 -14.78 7.08
CA ARG A 270 35.27 -15.66 7.90
C ARG A 270 35.39 -15.20 9.36
N VAL A 271 34.74 -14.11 9.73
CA VAL A 271 34.76 -13.53 11.08
C VAL A 271 33.31 -13.38 11.55
N GLU A 272 33.03 -13.83 12.77
CA GLU A 272 31.68 -14.11 13.26
C GLU A 272 30.72 -12.92 13.13
N SER A 273 29.49 -13.21 12.73
CA SER A 273 28.41 -12.24 12.60
C SER A 273 27.60 -12.17 13.89
N VAL A 274 27.71 -11.05 14.60
CA VAL A 274 26.68 -10.66 15.59
C VAL A 274 25.44 -10.26 14.81
N TRP A 275 24.63 -11.24 14.41
CA TRP A 275 23.47 -11.03 13.55
C TRP A 275 22.17 -11.33 14.28
N LYS A 276 21.33 -10.30 14.42
CA LYS A 276 19.91 -10.45 14.76
C LYS A 276 19.09 -9.42 13.96
N PRO A 277 18.11 -9.83 13.17
CA PRO A 277 17.16 -8.91 12.53
C PRO A 277 16.44 -8.05 13.57
N VAL A 278 16.24 -6.76 13.27
CA VAL A 278 15.45 -5.84 14.12
C VAL A 278 14.02 -6.35 14.20
N ALA A 279 13.52 -6.66 15.39
CA ALA A 279 12.15 -7.15 15.52
C ALA A 279 11.13 -6.03 15.18
N THR A 280 9.94 -6.38 14.72
CA THR A 280 8.88 -5.40 14.40
C THR A 280 8.59 -4.49 15.60
N GLU A 281 8.67 -5.03 16.82
CA GLU A 281 8.50 -4.31 18.08
C GLU A 281 9.58 -3.23 18.30
N GLU A 282 10.82 -3.47 17.84
CA GLU A 282 11.91 -2.51 17.94
C GLU A 282 11.76 -1.38 16.92
N ALA A 283 11.13 -1.65 15.78
CA ALA A 283 10.85 -0.65 14.77
C ALA A 283 9.92 0.46 15.30
N PHE A 284 8.96 0.12 16.18
CA PHE A 284 8.07 1.08 16.82
C PHE A 284 8.86 2.09 17.67
N GLU A 285 9.81 1.59 18.44
CA GLU A 285 10.65 2.39 19.33
C GLU A 285 11.59 3.31 18.55
N ILE A 286 12.12 2.84 17.42
CA ILE A 286 12.92 3.66 16.50
C ILE A 286 12.08 4.84 16.00
N VAL A 287 10.87 4.57 15.48
CA VAL A 287 9.99 5.62 14.93
C VAL A 287 9.55 6.59 16.01
N ARG A 288 9.18 6.09 17.20
CA ARG A 288 8.77 6.90 18.34
C ARG A 288 9.88 7.85 18.79
N ARG A 289 11.10 7.35 19.05
CA ARG A 289 12.23 8.19 19.51
C ARG A 289 12.65 9.23 18.48
N ARG A 290 12.56 8.90 17.19
CA ARG A 290 12.94 9.81 16.10
C ARG A 290 11.91 10.90 15.84
N LEU A 291 10.62 10.64 16.08
CA LEU A 291 9.55 11.59 15.74
C LEU A 291 9.01 12.38 16.95
N PHE A 292 9.20 11.87 18.17
CA PHE A 292 8.69 12.49 19.40
C PHE A 292 9.80 12.85 20.38
N GLU A 293 9.76 14.09 20.87
CA GLU A 293 10.64 14.58 21.94
C GLU A 293 10.18 14.03 23.30
N ASN A 294 8.87 14.07 23.54
CA ASN A 294 8.25 13.48 24.71
C ASN A 294 7.09 12.57 24.26
N PRO A 295 7.14 11.25 24.49
CA PRO A 295 6.05 10.33 24.16
C PRO A 295 4.90 10.37 25.19
N GLY A 296 5.04 11.12 26.28
CA GLY A 296 4.07 11.22 27.37
C GLY A 296 4.49 10.48 28.64
N ASP A 297 3.88 10.87 29.76
CA ASP A 297 4.10 10.21 31.04
C ASP A 297 3.55 8.79 31.02
N ARG A 298 4.32 7.85 31.59
CA ARG A 298 4.00 6.42 31.59
C ARG A 298 2.58 6.12 32.07
N ALA A 299 2.11 6.80 33.12
CA ALA A 299 0.77 6.61 33.67
C ALA A 299 -0.35 7.04 32.70
N GLU A 300 -0.14 8.12 31.94
CA GLU A 300 -1.11 8.58 30.94
C GLU A 300 -1.15 7.64 29.74
N VAL A 301 0.01 7.23 29.25
CA VAL A 301 0.15 6.25 28.15
C VAL A 301 -0.52 4.93 28.52
N GLU A 302 -0.19 4.36 29.68
CA GLU A 302 -0.81 3.11 30.17
C GLU A 302 -2.32 3.28 30.35
N GLY A 303 -2.78 4.45 30.81
CA GLY A 303 -4.21 4.76 30.97
C GLY A 303 -4.99 4.81 29.66
N ILE A 304 -4.41 5.38 28.59
CA ILE A 304 -5.04 5.38 27.25
C ILE A 304 -4.99 3.98 26.64
N SER A 305 -3.83 3.33 26.64
CA SER A 305 -3.66 1.97 26.11
C SER A 305 -4.58 0.96 26.80
N ARG A 306 -4.84 1.13 28.09
CA ARG A 306 -5.77 0.26 28.84
C ARG A 306 -7.21 0.45 28.38
N GLN A 307 -7.64 1.69 28.14
CA GLN A 307 -8.98 1.95 27.60
C GLN A 307 -9.18 1.30 26.21
N PHE A 308 -8.14 1.31 25.36
CA PHE A 308 -8.16 0.59 24.08
C PHE A 308 -8.20 -0.93 24.28
N SER A 309 -7.31 -1.50 25.09
CA SER A 309 -7.27 -2.94 25.36
C SER A 309 -8.58 -3.46 25.96
N ASP A 310 -9.15 -2.73 26.93
CA ASP A 310 -10.43 -3.09 27.54
C ASP A 310 -11.58 -2.99 26.53
N TYR A 311 -11.57 -1.98 25.65
CA TYR A 311 -12.57 -1.83 24.60
C TYR A 311 -12.52 -2.98 23.58
N TYR A 312 -11.32 -3.42 23.19
CA TYR A 312 -11.14 -4.60 22.32
C TYR A 312 -11.59 -5.90 23.00
N ARG A 313 -11.38 -6.03 24.31
CA ARG A 313 -11.86 -7.19 25.09
C ARG A 313 -13.36 -7.23 25.26
N GLN A 314 -14.00 -6.07 25.43
CA GLN A 314 -15.46 -5.96 25.53
C GLN A 314 -16.19 -6.36 24.23
N HIS A 315 -15.50 -6.29 23.09
CA HIS A 315 -16.03 -6.60 21.77
C HIS A 315 -15.17 -7.67 21.08
N ALA A 316 -14.73 -8.68 21.82
CA ALA A 316 -13.73 -9.65 21.37
C ALA A 316 -14.11 -10.39 20.07
N GLU A 317 -15.40 -10.54 19.78
CA GLU A 317 -15.88 -11.15 18.53
C GLU A 317 -15.73 -10.26 17.28
N LYS A 318 -15.36 -8.99 17.45
CA LYS A 318 -15.23 -7.99 16.37
C LYS A 318 -13.78 -7.59 16.06
N PHE A 319 -12.84 -7.95 16.93
CA PHE A 319 -11.44 -7.57 16.82
C PHE A 319 -10.53 -8.81 16.77
N PRO A 320 -9.32 -8.69 16.19
CA PRO A 320 -8.39 -9.82 16.07
C PRO A 320 -8.04 -10.45 17.43
N VAL A 321 -7.82 -11.76 17.45
CA VAL A 321 -7.64 -12.55 18.68
C VAL A 321 -6.45 -12.09 19.52
N GLU A 322 -5.37 -11.61 18.90
CA GLU A 322 -4.20 -11.14 19.64
C GLU A 322 -4.47 -9.90 20.50
N THR A 323 -5.47 -9.08 20.15
CA THR A 323 -5.85 -7.86 20.90
C THR A 323 -6.31 -8.16 22.32
N GLN A 324 -6.64 -9.42 22.59
CA GLN A 324 -7.10 -9.92 23.88
C GLN A 324 -5.95 -10.14 24.87
N SER A 325 -4.72 -10.29 24.38
CA SER A 325 -3.53 -10.61 25.17
C SER A 325 -2.99 -9.42 25.98
N ASN A 326 -2.24 -9.71 27.05
CA ASN A 326 -1.46 -8.66 27.74
C ASN A 326 -0.30 -8.14 26.88
N GLU A 327 0.25 -9.00 26.02
CA GLU A 327 1.31 -8.64 25.08
C GLU A 327 0.84 -7.52 24.13
N TYR A 328 -0.39 -7.57 23.63
CA TYR A 328 -0.95 -6.51 22.79
C TYR A 328 -1.15 -5.19 23.56
N PHE A 329 -1.53 -5.25 24.84
CA PHE A 329 -1.56 -4.06 25.70
C PHE A 329 -0.16 -3.44 25.84
N GLU A 330 0.88 -4.25 26.03
CA GLU A 330 2.26 -3.76 26.06
C GLU A 330 2.69 -3.18 24.70
N ARG A 331 2.29 -3.80 23.59
CA ARG A 331 2.52 -3.26 22.23
C ARG A 331 1.89 -1.88 22.08
N LEU A 332 0.65 -1.68 22.51
CA LEU A 332 -0.03 -0.37 22.49
C LEU A 332 0.75 0.68 23.29
N CYS A 333 1.25 0.34 24.49
CA CYS A 333 2.05 1.24 25.32
C CYS A 333 3.38 1.62 24.66
N ARG A 334 4.07 0.67 24.01
CA ARG A 334 5.36 0.90 23.36
C ARG A 334 5.24 1.70 22.07
N SER A 335 4.17 1.49 21.30
CA SER A 335 3.95 2.16 20.02
C SER A 335 3.32 3.55 20.17
N TYR A 336 2.75 3.88 21.33
CA TYR A 336 2.12 5.18 21.61
C TYR A 336 3.03 6.36 21.22
N PRO A 337 2.49 7.39 20.51
CA PRO A 337 1.08 7.65 20.20
C PRO A 337 0.57 7.02 18.90
N ILE A 338 1.33 6.13 18.27
CA ILE A 338 0.97 5.49 17.00
C ILE A 338 0.35 4.12 17.30
N HIS A 339 -0.78 3.81 16.67
CA HIS A 339 -1.45 2.52 16.84
C HIS A 339 -0.65 1.40 16.13
N PRO A 340 -0.47 0.20 16.74
CA PRO A 340 0.31 -0.90 16.16
C PRO A 340 -0.10 -1.27 14.73
N GLU A 341 -1.40 -1.21 14.43
CA GLU A 341 -1.95 -1.50 13.09
C GLU A 341 -1.29 -0.65 11.97
N ILE A 342 -0.87 0.60 12.21
CA ILE A 342 -0.15 1.38 11.18
C ILE A 342 1.15 0.67 10.80
N PHE A 343 1.90 0.22 11.81
CA PHE A 343 3.18 -0.40 11.60
C PHE A 343 3.06 -1.79 10.99
N ASP A 344 2.08 -2.58 11.45
CA ASP A 344 1.81 -3.90 10.87
C ASP A 344 1.56 -3.74 9.36
N ARG A 345 0.74 -2.76 8.94
CA ARG A 345 0.55 -2.49 7.50
C ARG A 345 1.83 -2.02 6.80
N LEU A 346 2.56 -1.05 7.35
CA LEU A 346 3.74 -0.50 6.69
C LEU A 346 4.94 -1.46 6.62
N TYR A 347 5.13 -2.32 7.63
CA TYR A 347 6.27 -3.26 7.68
C TYR A 347 5.95 -4.64 7.12
N GLU A 348 4.69 -5.09 7.13
CA GLU A 348 4.31 -6.37 6.53
C GLU A 348 3.88 -6.19 5.07
N ASP A 349 3.01 -5.22 4.78
CA ASP A 349 2.41 -5.08 3.45
C ASP A 349 3.25 -4.17 2.54
N TRP A 350 3.58 -2.95 3.00
CA TRP A 350 4.29 -1.97 2.16
C TRP A 350 5.76 -2.33 1.94
N SER A 351 6.37 -3.10 2.85
CA SER A 351 7.75 -3.56 2.73
C SER A 351 7.98 -4.55 1.58
N THR A 352 6.89 -5.06 0.99
CA THR A 352 6.91 -5.92 -0.20
C THR A 352 7.11 -5.13 -1.50
N LEU A 353 6.93 -3.81 -1.48
CA LEU A 353 7.15 -2.95 -2.64
C LEU A 353 8.65 -2.71 -2.85
N GLU A 354 9.17 -3.05 -4.04
CA GLU A 354 10.62 -2.98 -4.35
C GLU A 354 11.26 -1.61 -4.09
N LYS A 355 10.51 -0.52 -4.30
CA LYS A 355 11.01 0.86 -4.12
C LYS A 355 10.82 1.39 -2.70
N PHE A 356 10.13 0.65 -1.83
CA PHE A 356 9.80 1.11 -0.49
C PHE A 356 11.00 0.95 0.45
N GLN A 357 11.53 2.08 0.90
CA GLN A 357 12.70 2.14 1.77
C GLN A 357 12.29 1.87 3.23
N ARG A 358 11.81 0.67 3.55
CA ARG A 358 11.28 0.21 4.86
C ARG A 358 11.36 1.23 6.01
N THR A 359 12.47 1.31 6.75
CA THR A 359 12.57 2.18 7.94
C THR A 359 12.57 3.68 7.60
N ARG A 360 13.33 4.10 6.59
CA ARG A 360 13.42 5.52 6.18
C ARG A 360 12.10 6.02 5.58
N GLY A 361 11.45 5.20 4.77
CA GLY A 361 10.16 5.45 4.16
C GLY A 361 9.06 5.62 5.20
N VAL A 362 9.02 4.75 6.22
CA VAL A 362 8.10 4.86 7.36
C VAL A 362 8.34 6.15 8.14
N LEU A 363 9.58 6.45 8.52
CA LEU A 363 9.91 7.68 9.25
C LEU A 363 9.47 8.93 8.48
N GLN A 364 9.79 8.99 7.19
CA GLN A 364 9.39 10.10 6.32
C GLN A 364 7.87 10.21 6.18
N TYR A 365 7.18 9.09 6.00
CA TYR A 365 5.73 9.07 5.87
C TYR A 365 5.05 9.55 7.15
N MET A 366 5.44 8.98 8.29
CA MET A 366 4.87 9.31 9.59
C MET A 366 5.18 10.75 10.01
N ALA A 367 6.36 11.29 9.69
CA ALA A 367 6.67 12.70 9.96
C ALA A 367 5.69 13.65 9.25
N ILE A 368 5.39 13.41 7.96
CA ILE A 368 4.45 14.22 7.17
C ILE A 368 3.03 14.09 7.75
N VAL A 369 2.62 12.87 8.11
CA VAL A 369 1.31 12.61 8.74
C VAL A 369 1.19 13.32 10.09
N ILE A 370 2.17 13.15 10.99
CA ILE A 370 2.17 13.76 12.33
C ILE A 370 2.15 15.28 12.23
N HIS A 371 2.97 15.86 11.35
CA HIS A 371 2.98 17.29 11.08
C HIS A 371 1.59 17.79 10.66
N ARG A 372 0.94 17.09 9.71
CA ARG A 372 -0.39 17.45 9.25
C ARG A 372 -1.43 17.34 10.36
N LEU A 373 -1.44 16.24 11.12
CA LEU A 373 -2.38 16.01 12.22
C LEU A 373 -2.20 17.02 13.36
N TRP A 374 -0.96 17.43 13.64
CA TRP A 374 -0.67 18.46 14.63
C TRP A 374 -1.26 19.82 14.21
N ASN A 375 -1.03 20.22 12.95
CA ASN A 375 -1.48 21.51 12.43
C ASN A 375 -2.99 21.61 12.27
N THR A 376 -3.69 20.49 12.09
CA THR A 376 -5.15 20.44 11.99
C THR A 376 -5.87 20.27 13.33
N ASP A 377 -5.16 20.33 14.46
CA ASP A 377 -5.72 20.12 15.80
C ASP A 377 -6.46 18.77 15.92
N ASN A 378 -5.83 17.69 15.44
CA ASN A 378 -6.41 16.35 15.54
C ASN A 378 -6.70 15.97 17.00
N ARG A 379 -7.93 15.50 17.27
CA ARG A 379 -8.42 15.17 18.63
C ARG A 379 -8.48 13.67 18.93
N ASP A 380 -7.88 12.83 18.09
CA ASP A 380 -7.86 11.39 18.31
C ASP A 380 -6.90 11.03 19.45
N ALA A 381 -7.18 9.95 20.18
CA ALA A 381 -6.30 9.49 21.26
C ALA A 381 -5.07 8.73 20.76
N LEU A 382 -5.10 8.21 19.54
CA LEU A 382 -4.01 7.54 18.85
C LEU A 382 -4.00 7.94 17.38
N ILE A 383 -2.82 7.90 16.76
CA ILE A 383 -2.67 7.97 15.32
C ILE A 383 -2.95 6.57 14.76
N MET A 384 -4.06 6.40 14.06
CA MET A 384 -4.55 5.12 13.53
C MET A 384 -4.63 5.15 12.00
N PRO A 385 -4.73 4.00 11.31
CA PRO A 385 -4.96 3.99 9.87
C PRO A 385 -6.14 4.87 9.42
N GLY A 386 -7.25 4.86 10.18
CA GLY A 386 -8.42 5.68 9.91
C GLY A 386 -8.20 7.18 10.10
N THR A 387 -7.18 7.60 10.85
CA THR A 387 -6.89 9.01 11.10
C THR A 387 -5.92 9.60 10.07
N LEU A 388 -5.40 8.81 9.14
CA LEU A 388 -4.47 9.30 8.11
C LEU A 388 -5.13 10.40 7.25
N PRO A 389 -4.58 11.61 7.20
CA PRO A 389 -5.19 12.74 6.48
C PRO A 389 -4.84 12.67 4.99
N LEU A 390 -5.43 11.72 4.26
CA LEU A 390 -5.21 11.51 2.83
C LEU A 390 -5.84 12.62 1.95
N ASP A 391 -6.66 13.48 2.54
CA ASP A 391 -7.15 14.72 1.95
C ASP A 391 -6.02 15.74 1.70
N ASP A 392 -4.96 15.70 2.51
CA ASP A 392 -3.78 16.56 2.36
C ASP A 392 -2.90 16.12 1.18
N SER A 393 -2.49 17.08 0.35
CA SER A 393 -1.72 16.81 -0.87
C SER A 393 -0.35 16.20 -0.60
N ASN A 394 0.34 16.60 0.48
CA ASN A 394 1.68 16.09 0.79
C ASN A 394 1.60 14.66 1.30
N VAL A 395 0.65 14.38 2.19
CA VAL A 395 0.38 13.03 2.72
C VAL A 395 -0.05 12.10 1.59
N ARG A 396 -0.96 12.55 0.72
CA ARG A 396 -1.42 11.79 -0.44
C ARG A 396 -0.30 11.49 -1.42
N THR A 397 0.46 12.50 -1.84
CA THR A 397 1.61 12.34 -2.74
C THR A 397 2.61 11.34 -2.19
N LYS A 398 2.91 11.42 -0.88
CA LYS A 398 3.83 10.47 -0.24
C LYS A 398 3.26 9.06 -0.17
N SER A 399 1.95 8.92 0.08
CA SER A 399 1.25 7.62 0.13
C SER A 399 1.30 6.89 -1.22
N ILE A 400 1.14 7.61 -2.33
CA ILE A 400 1.10 6.98 -3.66
C ILE A 400 2.47 6.88 -4.35
N HIS A 401 3.52 7.49 -3.78
CA HIS A 401 4.85 7.56 -4.39
C HIS A 401 5.44 6.17 -4.73
N TYR A 402 5.14 5.16 -3.92
CA TYR A 402 5.63 3.79 -4.10
C TYR A 402 4.63 2.88 -4.83
N LEU A 403 3.43 3.38 -5.13
CA LEU A 403 2.35 2.62 -5.75
C LEU A 403 2.34 2.79 -7.29
N PRO A 404 1.66 1.89 -8.03
CA PRO A 404 1.41 2.08 -9.45
C PRO A 404 0.70 3.40 -9.78
N GLN A 405 0.76 3.86 -11.03
CA GLN A 405 0.02 5.06 -11.43
C GLN A 405 -1.50 4.87 -11.31
N GLY A 406 -2.23 5.96 -11.09
CA GLY A 406 -3.71 5.98 -11.07
C GLY A 406 -4.36 6.04 -9.69
N TRP A 407 -3.60 6.11 -8.60
CA TRP A 407 -4.17 6.21 -7.24
C TRP A 407 -4.69 7.60 -6.86
N GLU A 408 -4.14 8.68 -7.43
CA GLU A 408 -4.54 10.06 -7.09
C GLU A 408 -6.07 10.26 -7.27
N PRO A 409 -6.68 9.93 -8.43
CA PRO A 409 -8.13 10.10 -8.60
C PRO A 409 -8.97 9.19 -7.69
N VAL A 410 -8.46 8.00 -7.35
CA VAL A 410 -9.13 7.08 -6.43
C VAL A 410 -9.17 7.68 -5.02
N ILE A 411 -8.06 8.23 -4.54
CA ILE A 411 -8.02 8.85 -3.21
C ILE A 411 -8.95 10.06 -3.17
N GLU A 412 -8.91 10.92 -4.19
CA GLU A 412 -9.73 12.13 -4.24
C GLU A 412 -11.24 11.83 -4.30
N ARG A 413 -11.67 10.82 -5.06
CA ARG A 413 -13.11 10.57 -5.27
C ARG A 413 -13.70 9.51 -4.35
N GLU A 414 -12.92 8.53 -3.93
CA GLU A 414 -13.43 7.29 -3.32
C GLU A 414 -12.91 7.04 -1.91
N ILE A 415 -11.90 7.77 -1.45
CA ILE A 415 -11.28 7.54 -0.14
C ILE A 415 -11.42 8.75 0.77
N ASP A 416 -10.85 9.91 0.42
CA ASP A 416 -10.72 11.00 1.39
C ASP A 416 -10.72 12.43 0.83
N GLY A 417 -10.90 12.62 -0.48
CA GLY A 417 -11.03 13.98 -1.00
C GLY A 417 -12.22 14.75 -0.41
N PRO A 418 -12.22 16.10 -0.48
CA PRO A 418 -13.28 16.94 0.10
C PRO A 418 -14.70 16.59 -0.36
N HIS A 419 -14.84 16.17 -1.62
CA HIS A 419 -16.10 15.78 -2.26
C HIS A 419 -16.15 14.27 -2.55
N SER A 420 -15.39 13.47 -1.80
CA SER A 420 -15.36 12.02 -2.00
C SER A 420 -16.68 11.37 -1.58
N ALA A 421 -16.96 10.18 -2.11
CA ALA A 421 -18.13 9.40 -1.70
C ALA A 421 -18.16 9.10 -0.18
N PRO A 422 -17.04 8.78 0.50
CA PRO A 422 -17.02 8.70 1.97
C PRO A 422 -17.38 10.01 2.66
N ALA A 423 -16.87 11.15 2.17
CA ALA A 423 -17.22 12.46 2.72
C ALA A 423 -18.73 12.74 2.61
N ASP A 424 -19.32 12.36 1.48
CA ASP A 424 -20.75 12.52 1.25
C ASP A 424 -21.59 11.58 2.15
N ILE A 425 -21.16 10.33 2.34
CA ILE A 425 -21.81 9.39 3.28
C ILE A 425 -21.81 9.95 4.71
N ASP A 426 -20.66 10.45 5.17
CA ASP A 426 -20.52 11.06 6.49
C ASP A 426 -21.37 12.34 6.63
N GLY A 427 -21.51 13.12 5.55
CA GLY A 427 -22.29 14.36 5.54
C GLY A 427 -23.82 14.18 5.59
N HIS A 428 -24.34 13.04 5.13
CA HIS A 428 -25.79 12.76 5.08
C HIS A 428 -26.33 12.05 6.33
N ASP A 429 -25.50 11.35 7.10
CA ASP A 429 -25.91 10.62 8.31
C ASP A 429 -25.11 11.10 9.52
N THR A 430 -25.75 11.81 10.45
CA THR A 430 -25.09 12.40 11.63
C THR A 430 -24.39 11.37 12.50
N ARG A 431 -24.88 10.13 12.53
CA ARG A 431 -24.25 9.02 13.26
C ARG A 431 -22.87 8.70 12.68
N PHE A 432 -22.73 8.82 11.36
CA PHE A 432 -21.46 8.60 10.66
C PHE A 432 -20.57 9.84 10.74
N GLY A 433 -21.13 11.02 10.43
CA GLY A 433 -20.41 12.28 10.42
C GLY A 433 -19.78 12.64 11.77
N SER A 434 -20.45 12.33 12.90
CA SER A 434 -19.93 12.61 14.25
C SER A 434 -18.59 11.92 14.57
N VAL A 435 -18.28 10.82 13.88
CA VAL A 435 -17.04 10.06 14.06
C VAL A 435 -16.27 9.86 12.74
N GLN A 436 -16.71 10.50 11.65
CA GLN A 436 -16.17 10.32 10.29
C GLN A 436 -16.04 8.85 9.89
N ALA A 437 -17.09 8.06 10.17
CA ALA A 437 -17.04 6.60 10.05
C ALA A 437 -16.63 6.15 8.64
N ALA A 438 -17.17 6.78 7.59
CA ALA A 438 -16.91 6.39 6.21
C ALA A 438 -15.47 6.70 5.81
N ARG A 439 -14.99 7.92 6.06
CA ARG A 439 -13.60 8.30 5.74
C ARG A 439 -12.58 7.45 6.50
N ARG A 440 -12.79 7.22 7.80
CA ARG A 440 -11.88 6.38 8.62
C ARG A 440 -11.81 4.95 8.12
N THR A 441 -12.96 4.38 7.75
CA THR A 441 -13.04 3.04 7.17
C THR A 441 -12.31 2.98 5.83
N ALA A 442 -12.54 3.95 4.94
CA ALA A 442 -11.90 4.00 3.63
C ALA A 442 -10.37 4.18 3.71
N ARG A 443 -9.88 5.08 4.58
CA ARG A 443 -8.43 5.27 4.83
C ARG A 443 -7.76 4.01 5.35
N THR A 444 -8.43 3.28 6.25
CA THR A 444 -7.93 2.01 6.79
C THR A 444 -7.81 0.95 5.70
N ILE A 445 -8.85 0.81 4.86
CA ILE A 445 -8.83 -0.12 3.73
C ILE A 445 -7.71 0.24 2.75
N PHE A 446 -7.54 1.53 2.44
CA PHE A 446 -6.46 1.99 1.56
C PHE A 446 -5.08 1.58 2.10
N LEU A 447 -4.76 1.92 3.35
CA LEU A 447 -3.45 1.61 3.94
C LEU A 447 -3.15 0.11 3.90
N GLY A 448 -4.15 -0.73 4.22
CA GLY A 448 -3.98 -2.18 4.29
C GLY A 448 -4.27 -2.96 3.02
N SER A 449 -4.51 -2.30 1.88
CA SER A 449 -4.76 -3.02 0.62
C SER A 449 -4.08 -2.42 -0.61
N ALA A 450 -3.66 -1.15 -0.57
CA ALA A 450 -3.01 -0.51 -1.70
C ALA A 450 -1.67 -1.15 -2.13
N PRO A 451 -0.82 -1.68 -1.22
CA PRO A 451 0.42 -2.37 -1.61
C PRO A 451 0.20 -3.73 -2.27
N ALA A 452 -1.00 -4.30 -2.19
CA ALA A 452 -1.27 -5.66 -2.64
C ALA A 452 -0.94 -5.82 -4.13
N ALA A 453 0.09 -6.60 -4.44
CA ALA A 453 0.43 -6.95 -5.80
C ALA A 453 -0.69 -7.80 -6.41
N ALA A 454 -0.94 -7.64 -7.72
CA ALA A 454 -1.94 -8.42 -8.46
C ALA A 454 -1.72 -9.96 -8.36
N ASN A 455 -0.52 -10.40 -7.94
CA ASN A 455 -0.12 -11.80 -7.81
C ASN A 455 -0.25 -12.37 -6.38
N GLN A 456 -0.77 -11.61 -5.40
CA GLN A 456 -0.99 -12.16 -4.05
C GLN A 456 -2.13 -13.19 -4.05
N ALA A 457 -1.92 -14.33 -3.39
CA ALA A 457 -2.91 -15.40 -3.28
C ALA A 457 -4.16 -14.99 -2.48
N VAL A 458 -4.02 -14.03 -1.56
CA VAL A 458 -5.10 -13.46 -0.76
C VAL A 458 -5.00 -11.95 -0.83
N ARG A 459 -6.04 -11.30 -1.38
CA ARG A 459 -6.08 -9.84 -1.56
C ARG A 459 -7.00 -9.20 -0.53
N GLY A 460 -6.60 -8.02 -0.04
CA GLY A 460 -7.44 -7.16 0.80
C GLY A 460 -7.40 -7.45 2.29
N ILE A 461 -7.94 -6.50 3.04
CA ILE A 461 -7.95 -6.45 4.50
C ILE A 461 -9.27 -7.02 5.05
N GLN A 462 -9.20 -7.78 6.14
CA GLN A 462 -10.37 -8.38 6.79
C GLN A 462 -11.18 -7.35 7.59
N THR A 463 -12.49 -7.57 7.75
CA THR A 463 -13.36 -6.66 8.50
C THR A 463 -12.84 -6.38 9.92
N GLU A 464 -12.38 -7.39 10.68
CA GLU A 464 -11.84 -7.19 12.04
C GLU A 464 -10.62 -6.23 12.08
N ARG A 465 -9.79 -6.24 11.04
CA ARG A 465 -8.63 -5.32 10.90
C ARG A 465 -9.06 -3.93 10.47
N ILE A 466 -10.07 -3.83 9.59
CA ILE A 466 -10.68 -2.55 9.24
C ILE A 466 -11.25 -1.88 10.49
N LEU A 467 -11.95 -2.63 11.34
CA LEU A 467 -12.48 -2.13 12.61
C LEU A 467 -11.34 -1.74 13.56
N LEU A 468 -10.29 -2.58 13.68
CA LEU A 468 -9.12 -2.28 14.50
C LEU A 468 -8.42 -0.98 14.10
N GLY A 469 -8.34 -0.67 12.81
CA GLY A 469 -7.71 0.54 12.30
C GLY A 469 -8.58 1.80 12.28
N ALA A 470 -9.91 1.66 12.45
CA ALA A 470 -10.85 2.77 12.30
C ALA A 470 -11.57 3.20 13.60
N VAL A 471 -11.80 2.25 14.53
CA VAL A 471 -12.68 2.45 15.70
C VAL A 471 -11.88 2.79 16.95
N GLN A 472 -12.36 3.76 17.73
CA GLN A 472 -11.79 4.15 19.03
C GLN A 472 -12.75 3.88 20.20
N PRO A 473 -12.23 3.73 21.44
CA PRO A 473 -13.07 3.60 22.62
C PRO A 473 -14.06 4.76 22.77
N GLY A 474 -15.30 4.42 23.14
CA GLY A 474 -16.42 5.36 23.22
C GLY A 474 -17.19 5.54 21.91
N GLN A 475 -16.72 4.97 20.80
CA GLN A 475 -17.47 4.88 19.54
C GLN A 475 -18.25 3.56 19.47
N THR A 476 -19.29 3.49 18.63
CA THR A 476 -20.11 2.28 18.49
C THR A 476 -19.63 1.46 17.30
N VAL A 477 -19.13 0.23 17.52
CA VAL A 477 -18.60 -0.66 16.45
C VAL A 477 -19.60 -0.84 15.29
N GLY A 478 -20.88 -1.05 15.60
CA GLY A 478 -21.92 -1.29 14.59
C GLY A 478 -22.12 -0.13 13.59
N VAL A 479 -21.69 1.09 13.94
CA VAL A 479 -21.69 2.25 13.02
C VAL A 479 -20.71 2.02 11.88
N PHE A 480 -19.53 1.47 12.18
CA PHE A 480 -18.51 1.16 11.18
C PHE A 480 -18.87 -0.09 10.36
N GLU A 481 -19.54 -1.07 10.95
CA GLU A 481 -20.09 -2.21 10.19
C GLU A 481 -21.18 -1.78 9.19
N ASP A 482 -22.04 -0.82 9.56
CA ASP A 482 -23.05 -0.26 8.64
C ASP A 482 -22.37 0.56 7.53
N VAL A 483 -21.43 1.45 7.88
CA VAL A 483 -20.76 2.28 6.87
C VAL A 483 -19.95 1.44 5.88
N LEU A 484 -19.33 0.33 6.32
CA LEU A 484 -18.61 -0.59 5.43
C LEU A 484 -19.53 -1.17 4.35
N LYS A 485 -20.78 -1.49 4.69
CA LYS A 485 -21.80 -1.94 3.72
C LYS A 485 -22.14 -0.83 2.73
N ARG A 486 -22.34 0.41 3.22
CA ARG A 486 -22.64 1.57 2.35
C ARG A 486 -21.48 1.89 1.40
N LEU A 487 -20.24 1.81 1.89
CA LEU A 487 -19.04 1.97 1.07
C LEU A 487 -18.99 0.89 -0.02
N ARG A 488 -19.17 -0.39 0.34
CA ARG A 488 -19.20 -1.50 -0.63
C ARG A 488 -20.25 -1.30 -1.71
N ASP A 489 -21.39 -0.69 -1.38
CA ASP A 489 -22.50 -0.51 -2.31
C ASP A 489 -22.40 0.75 -3.16
N ARG A 490 -21.62 1.77 -2.72
CA ARG A 490 -21.47 3.07 -3.39
C ARG A 490 -20.17 3.25 -4.16
N LEU A 491 -19.07 2.65 -3.69
CA LEU A 491 -17.74 2.87 -4.23
C LEU A 491 -17.49 2.04 -5.50
N HIS A 492 -16.95 2.68 -6.54
CA HIS A 492 -16.60 2.03 -7.81
C HIS A 492 -15.25 1.33 -7.76
N TYR A 493 -14.33 1.78 -6.91
CA TYR A 493 -12.96 1.24 -6.85
C TYR A 493 -12.74 0.31 -5.66
N LEU A 494 -13.76 0.10 -4.84
CA LEU A 494 -13.77 -0.85 -3.73
C LEU A 494 -14.28 -2.22 -4.20
N TYR A 495 -13.49 -3.24 -3.89
CA TYR A 495 -13.85 -4.63 -4.09
C TYR A 495 -14.05 -5.32 -2.75
N SER A 496 -14.86 -6.38 -2.76
CA SER A 496 -15.10 -7.20 -1.58
C SER A 496 -15.28 -8.67 -1.94
N GLU A 497 -14.59 -9.57 -1.26
CA GLU A 497 -14.70 -11.02 -1.41
C GLU A 497 -14.44 -11.72 -0.07
N GLN A 498 -15.30 -12.68 0.32
CA GLN A 498 -15.13 -13.50 1.54
C GLN A 498 -14.69 -12.70 2.79
N ASP A 499 -15.39 -11.59 3.08
CA ASP A 499 -15.11 -10.68 4.20
C ASP A 499 -13.77 -9.90 4.14
N ARG A 500 -13.16 -9.83 2.96
CA ARG A 500 -12.01 -8.98 2.66
C ARG A 500 -12.39 -7.84 1.74
N TYR A 501 -11.76 -6.69 1.94
CA TYR A 501 -11.99 -5.47 1.18
C TYR A 501 -10.66 -4.92 0.65
N TRP A 502 -10.66 -4.41 -0.58
CA TRP A 502 -9.49 -3.75 -1.14
C TRP A 502 -9.86 -2.66 -2.14
N PHE A 503 -9.01 -1.64 -2.22
CA PHE A 503 -9.05 -0.70 -3.32
C PHE A 503 -8.19 -1.17 -4.49
N ASP A 504 -8.60 -0.82 -5.70
CA ASP A 504 -7.83 -0.97 -6.93
C ASP A 504 -7.85 0.37 -7.69
N THR A 505 -6.92 0.56 -8.64
CA THR A 505 -6.96 1.68 -9.58
C THR A 505 -7.89 1.41 -10.76
N LYS A 506 -8.40 0.19 -10.88
CA LYS A 506 -9.41 -0.20 -11.88
C LYS A 506 -10.80 -0.22 -11.25
N PRO A 507 -11.83 0.29 -11.94
CA PRO A 507 -13.18 0.28 -11.40
C PRO A 507 -13.80 -1.13 -11.50
N ASN A 508 -14.56 -1.47 -10.47
CA ASN A 508 -15.35 -2.67 -10.36
C ASN A 508 -16.46 -2.68 -11.40
N LEU A 509 -16.29 -3.51 -12.44
CA LEU A 509 -17.22 -3.63 -13.56
C LEU A 509 -18.67 -3.90 -13.14
N ARG A 510 -18.89 -4.63 -12.05
CA ARG A 510 -20.24 -4.90 -11.55
C ARG A 510 -20.89 -3.64 -10.96
N ARG A 511 -20.12 -2.80 -10.27
CA ARG A 511 -20.60 -1.53 -9.72
C ARG A 511 -20.83 -0.50 -10.82
N GLU A 512 -19.93 -0.45 -11.79
CA GLU A 512 -20.13 0.33 -13.01
C GLU A 512 -21.44 -0.06 -13.72
N MET A 513 -21.69 -1.36 -13.86
CA MET A 513 -22.93 -1.86 -14.46
C MET A 513 -24.17 -1.43 -13.68
N GLU A 514 -24.20 -1.59 -12.35
CA GLU A 514 -25.38 -1.21 -11.56
C GLU A 514 -25.65 0.31 -11.62
N SER A 515 -24.59 1.13 -11.63
CA SER A 515 -24.71 2.59 -11.79
C SER A 515 -25.30 2.97 -13.15
N ARG A 516 -24.81 2.36 -14.24
CA ARG A 516 -25.35 2.60 -15.59
C ARG A 516 -26.78 2.10 -15.74
N LYS A 517 -27.10 0.95 -15.14
CA LYS A 517 -28.43 0.33 -15.15
C LYS A 517 -29.50 1.29 -14.61
N GLN A 518 -29.19 2.09 -13.58
CA GLN A 518 -30.11 3.07 -13.00
C GLN A 518 -30.39 4.25 -13.93
N ASN A 519 -29.46 4.57 -14.83
CA ASN A 519 -29.55 5.71 -15.75
C ASN A 519 -30.04 5.33 -17.16
N ILE A 520 -30.48 4.08 -17.38
CA ILE A 520 -31.01 3.65 -18.68
C ILE A 520 -32.35 4.32 -18.97
N GLU A 521 -32.40 5.08 -20.05
CA GLU A 521 -33.62 5.71 -20.55
C GLU A 521 -34.69 4.68 -20.94
N LYS A 522 -35.95 4.99 -20.64
CA LYS A 522 -37.08 4.11 -20.93
C LYS A 522 -37.25 3.84 -22.44
N GLY A 523 -37.03 4.85 -23.29
CA GLY A 523 -37.14 4.71 -24.74
C GLY A 523 -36.16 3.68 -25.31
N LEU A 524 -34.89 3.76 -24.88
CA LEU A 524 -33.85 2.81 -25.28
C LEU A 524 -34.19 1.36 -24.87
N LEU A 525 -34.76 1.18 -23.67
CA LEU A 525 -35.21 -0.12 -23.20
C LEU A 525 -36.38 -0.66 -24.03
N ASP A 526 -37.39 0.16 -24.32
CA ASP A 526 -38.55 -0.23 -25.11
C ASP A 526 -38.14 -0.61 -26.55
N ASP A 527 -37.20 0.13 -27.16
CA ASP A 527 -36.62 -0.17 -28.47
C ASP A 527 -35.84 -1.49 -28.50
N LEU A 528 -35.01 -1.74 -27.49
CA LEU A 528 -34.31 -3.02 -27.34
C LEU A 528 -35.30 -4.18 -27.25
N ILE A 529 -36.31 -4.06 -26.39
CA ILE A 529 -37.31 -5.11 -26.20
C ILE A 529 -38.04 -5.36 -27.52
N LYS A 530 -38.47 -4.30 -28.21
CA LYS A 530 -39.12 -4.41 -29.54
C LYS A 530 -38.24 -5.14 -30.54
N GLN A 531 -36.97 -4.77 -30.62
CA GLN A 531 -36.00 -5.40 -31.52
C GLN A 531 -35.82 -6.89 -31.21
N ARG A 532 -35.69 -7.25 -29.92
CA ARG A 532 -35.48 -8.64 -29.48
C ARG A 532 -36.73 -9.49 -29.66
N VAL A 533 -37.92 -8.98 -29.33
CA VAL A 533 -39.21 -9.65 -29.58
C VAL A 533 -39.41 -9.87 -31.09
N THR A 534 -39.13 -8.86 -31.92
CA THR A 534 -39.17 -8.99 -33.39
C THR A 534 -38.24 -10.09 -33.89
N ARG A 535 -37.03 -10.21 -33.33
CA ARG A 535 -36.07 -11.26 -33.69
C ARG A 535 -36.57 -12.66 -33.28
N VAL A 536 -37.20 -12.79 -32.12
CA VAL A 536 -37.70 -14.07 -31.58
C VAL A 536 -38.93 -14.56 -32.34
N PHE A 537 -39.92 -13.68 -32.57
CA PHE A 537 -41.20 -14.08 -33.15
C PHE A 537 -41.28 -13.86 -34.66
N GLY A 538 -40.53 -12.91 -35.22
CA GLY A 538 -40.64 -12.50 -36.63
C GLY A 538 -40.02 -13.46 -37.65
N ARG A 539 -39.48 -14.62 -37.25
CA ARG A 539 -38.86 -15.60 -38.15
C ARG A 539 -39.65 -16.91 -38.14
N LYS A 540 -39.81 -17.54 -39.31
CA LYS A 540 -40.41 -18.88 -39.50
C LYS A 540 -41.80 -19.02 -38.85
N HIS A 541 -42.79 -18.27 -39.36
CA HIS A 541 -44.16 -18.32 -38.88
C HIS A 541 -45.15 -18.68 -40.00
N TYR A 542 -46.36 -19.10 -39.61
CA TYR A 542 -47.47 -19.42 -40.53
C TYR A 542 -48.49 -18.27 -40.67
N PHE A 543 -48.34 -17.19 -39.91
CA PHE A 543 -49.21 -16.01 -40.00
C PHE A 543 -48.99 -15.22 -41.31
N GLY A 544 -50.04 -14.55 -41.80
CA GLY A 544 -49.95 -13.60 -42.93
C GLY A 544 -49.15 -12.33 -42.61
N GLY A 545 -48.78 -12.14 -41.35
CA GLY A 545 -47.80 -11.17 -40.89
C GLY A 545 -47.77 -11.08 -39.36
N ILE A 546 -46.62 -10.72 -38.80
CA ILE A 546 -46.45 -10.49 -37.36
C ILE A 546 -46.16 -9.00 -37.13
N HIS A 547 -46.94 -8.39 -36.24
CA HIS A 547 -46.92 -6.97 -35.93
C HIS A 547 -46.47 -6.79 -34.48
N VAL A 548 -45.18 -6.52 -34.27
CA VAL A 548 -44.60 -6.36 -32.94
C VAL A 548 -44.66 -4.92 -32.48
N PHE A 549 -45.48 -4.65 -31.47
CA PHE A 549 -45.69 -3.32 -30.88
C PHE A 549 -46.05 -2.28 -31.95
N THR A 550 -46.78 -2.71 -32.97
CA THR A 550 -47.17 -1.88 -34.10
C THR A 550 -48.41 -1.07 -33.71
N PRO A 551 -48.42 0.26 -33.93
CA PRO A 551 -49.63 1.07 -33.76
C PRO A 551 -50.76 0.55 -34.64
N SER A 552 -52.01 0.69 -34.20
CA SER A 552 -53.14 0.09 -34.93
C SER A 552 -53.27 0.59 -36.37
N ALA A 553 -52.95 1.86 -36.64
CA ALA A 553 -52.99 2.46 -37.98
C ALA A 553 -52.14 1.71 -39.00
N ASP A 554 -50.99 1.20 -38.56
CA ASP A 554 -49.98 0.54 -39.39
C ASP A 554 -50.22 -0.96 -39.55
N ILE A 555 -51.22 -1.53 -38.88
CA ILE A 555 -51.62 -2.93 -39.03
C ILE A 555 -52.60 -3.04 -40.21
N PRO A 556 -52.22 -3.70 -41.33
CA PRO A 556 -53.05 -3.76 -42.54
C PRO A 556 -54.44 -4.39 -42.30
N ASP A 557 -55.47 -3.82 -42.94
CA ASP A 557 -56.85 -4.30 -42.91
C ASP A 557 -57.26 -4.88 -44.28
N GLU A 558 -56.69 -6.04 -44.63
CA GLU A 558 -56.80 -6.66 -45.96
C GLU A 558 -57.06 -8.18 -45.91
N TYR A 559 -57.58 -8.74 -47.01
CA TYR A 559 -57.98 -10.14 -47.15
C TYR A 559 -56.83 -11.14 -47.41
N GLY A 560 -55.59 -10.84 -47.00
CA GLY A 560 -54.37 -11.57 -47.40
C GLY A 560 -54.33 -13.11 -47.14
N SER A 561 -53.15 -13.73 -47.18
CA SER A 561 -53.01 -15.20 -47.16
C SER A 561 -53.35 -15.91 -45.83
N GLY A 562 -53.49 -15.19 -44.71
CA GLY A 562 -53.84 -15.78 -43.40
C GLY A 562 -54.01 -14.75 -42.28
N PRO A 563 -54.38 -15.19 -41.06
CA PRO A 563 -54.50 -14.31 -39.91
C PRO A 563 -53.16 -13.64 -39.58
N ARG A 564 -53.21 -12.46 -38.96
CA ARG A 564 -52.06 -11.65 -38.56
C ARG A 564 -51.93 -11.72 -37.05
N LEU A 565 -50.71 -11.96 -36.57
CA LEU A 565 -50.40 -11.95 -35.14
C LEU A 565 -49.97 -10.55 -34.71
N VAL A 566 -50.67 -9.98 -33.73
CA VAL A 566 -50.33 -8.70 -33.12
C VAL A 566 -49.69 -8.97 -31.76
N VAL A 567 -48.39 -8.73 -31.64
CA VAL A 567 -47.68 -8.89 -30.37
C VAL A 567 -47.81 -7.59 -29.60
N LEU A 568 -48.48 -7.66 -28.44
CA LEU A 568 -48.79 -6.49 -27.62
C LEU A 568 -47.57 -5.99 -26.85
N PRO A 569 -47.44 -4.67 -26.62
CA PRO A 569 -46.31 -4.09 -25.90
C PRO A 569 -46.34 -4.43 -24.40
N PRO A 570 -45.20 -4.30 -23.68
CA PRO A 570 -45.10 -4.65 -22.26
C PRO A 570 -46.10 -3.94 -21.33
N GLN A 571 -46.65 -2.80 -21.75
CA GLN A 571 -47.68 -2.06 -21.01
C GLN A 571 -49.08 -2.71 -21.10
N ALA A 572 -49.32 -3.51 -22.14
CA ALA A 572 -50.58 -4.22 -22.39
C ALA A 572 -50.46 -5.70 -21.97
N ALA A 573 -50.06 -5.91 -20.72
CA ALA A 573 -49.84 -7.25 -20.18
C ALA A 573 -51.14 -7.95 -19.79
N PHE A 574 -51.17 -9.26 -20.02
CA PHE A 574 -52.27 -10.14 -19.67
C PHE A 574 -52.25 -10.42 -18.17
N ASN A 575 -53.39 -10.20 -17.54
CA ASN A 575 -53.65 -10.53 -16.14
C ASN A 575 -54.99 -11.27 -16.05
N ARG A 576 -55.07 -12.30 -15.21
CA ARG A 576 -56.30 -13.09 -14.99
C ARG A 576 -57.36 -12.37 -14.13
N SER A 577 -57.04 -11.22 -13.55
CA SER A 577 -57.98 -10.36 -12.81
C SER A 577 -58.97 -9.61 -13.73
N GLU A 578 -60.01 -9.01 -13.15
CA GLU A 578 -61.02 -8.20 -13.89
C GLU A 578 -60.40 -7.06 -14.73
N SER A 579 -59.32 -6.42 -14.25
CA SER A 579 -58.57 -5.46 -15.06
C SER A 579 -57.52 -6.20 -15.91
N ASN A 580 -57.77 -6.35 -17.21
CA ASN A 580 -56.85 -6.99 -18.15
C ASN A 580 -56.41 -5.99 -19.25
N PRO A 581 -55.26 -5.31 -19.07
CA PRO A 581 -54.74 -4.34 -20.04
C PRO A 581 -54.53 -4.92 -21.45
N ALA A 582 -54.25 -6.22 -21.56
CA ALA A 582 -54.13 -6.89 -22.84
C ALA A 582 -55.44 -6.88 -23.62
N TYR A 583 -56.57 -7.16 -22.95
CA TYR A 583 -57.90 -7.14 -23.58
C TYR A 583 -58.28 -5.74 -24.03
N THR A 584 -58.08 -4.73 -23.18
CA THR A 584 -58.37 -3.33 -23.54
C THR A 584 -57.57 -2.88 -24.77
N GLN A 585 -56.28 -3.20 -24.82
CA GLN A 585 -55.44 -2.85 -25.96
C GLN A 585 -55.79 -3.65 -27.22
N ALA A 586 -56.08 -4.94 -27.06
CA ALA A 586 -56.47 -5.82 -28.16
C ALA A 586 -57.80 -5.37 -28.76
N GLU A 587 -58.78 -4.98 -27.94
CA GLU A 587 -60.09 -4.48 -28.36
C GLU A 587 -59.97 -3.18 -29.17
N LEU A 588 -59.14 -2.25 -28.72
CA LEU A 588 -58.86 -1.02 -29.46
C LEU A 588 -58.27 -1.31 -30.85
N ILE A 589 -57.31 -2.24 -30.93
CA ILE A 589 -56.70 -2.64 -32.21
C ILE A 589 -57.68 -3.43 -33.09
N LEU A 590 -58.56 -4.23 -32.47
CA LEU A 590 -59.56 -5.05 -33.15
C LEU A 590 -60.61 -4.17 -33.84
N TYR A 591 -61.09 -3.13 -33.16
CA TYR A 591 -62.15 -2.28 -33.69
C TYR A 591 -61.66 -1.08 -34.51
N GLN A 592 -60.44 -0.61 -34.29
CA GLN A 592 -59.93 0.60 -34.93
C GLN A 592 -58.65 0.32 -35.72
N ARG A 593 -58.46 1.02 -36.84
CA ARG A 593 -57.20 1.15 -37.59
C ARG A 593 -56.86 2.63 -37.65
N GLY A 594 -56.11 3.12 -36.66
CA GLY A 594 -55.99 4.56 -36.43
C GLY A 594 -57.37 5.11 -36.07
N ASP A 595 -57.80 6.18 -36.74
CA ASP A 595 -59.11 6.81 -36.48
C ASP A 595 -60.27 6.15 -37.26
N GLN A 596 -60.01 5.13 -38.08
CA GLN A 596 -61.03 4.47 -38.91
C GLN A 596 -61.48 3.14 -38.29
N PRO A 597 -62.78 2.77 -38.36
CA PRO A 597 -63.24 1.44 -37.98
C PRO A 597 -62.56 0.33 -38.82
N ARG A 598 -62.05 -0.70 -38.15
CA ARG A 598 -61.44 -1.87 -38.80
C ARG A 598 -62.53 -2.82 -39.30
N GLN A 599 -62.44 -3.23 -40.56
CA GLN A 599 -63.47 -4.05 -41.20
C GLN A 599 -63.21 -5.55 -41.10
N LYS A 600 -61.95 -6.01 -41.17
CA LYS A 600 -61.60 -7.45 -41.18
C LYS A 600 -61.08 -7.89 -39.82
N GLN A 601 -61.93 -7.73 -38.81
CA GLN A 601 -61.61 -7.95 -37.39
C GLN A 601 -61.20 -9.40 -37.10
N ASN A 602 -61.86 -10.36 -37.74
CA ASN A 602 -61.59 -11.80 -37.64
C ASN A 602 -60.23 -12.26 -38.20
N ARG A 603 -59.37 -11.31 -38.61
CA ARG A 603 -58.04 -11.57 -39.14
C ARG A 603 -56.93 -11.33 -38.13
N LEU A 604 -57.25 -10.86 -36.92
CA LEU A 604 -56.27 -10.56 -35.89
C LEU A 604 -56.29 -11.61 -34.77
N ILE A 605 -55.10 -12.04 -34.39
CA ILE A 605 -54.84 -12.82 -33.17
C ILE A 605 -53.79 -12.05 -32.38
N PHE A 606 -53.87 -12.05 -31.06
CA PHE A 606 -53.00 -11.25 -30.20
C PHE A 606 -52.06 -12.16 -29.40
N LEU A 607 -50.81 -11.72 -29.20
CA LEU A 607 -49.87 -12.33 -28.27
C LEU A 607 -49.51 -11.32 -27.20
N ALA A 608 -49.94 -11.57 -25.97
CA ALA A 608 -49.77 -10.68 -24.84
C ALA A 608 -48.60 -11.10 -23.94
N PRO A 609 -47.91 -10.12 -23.33
CA PRO A 609 -46.94 -10.39 -22.29
C PRO A 609 -47.63 -10.78 -20.98
N ASP A 610 -47.01 -11.62 -20.18
CA ASP A 610 -47.47 -12.02 -18.84
C ASP A 610 -47.14 -10.93 -17.81
N PHE A 611 -48.16 -10.48 -17.08
CA PHE A 611 -48.05 -9.38 -16.12
C PHE A 611 -46.97 -9.62 -15.05
N ASP A 612 -46.83 -10.85 -14.55
CA ASP A 612 -45.92 -11.18 -13.46
C ASP A 612 -44.45 -11.18 -13.90
N VAL A 613 -44.20 -11.31 -15.22
CA VAL A 613 -42.84 -11.43 -15.79
C VAL A 613 -42.32 -10.09 -16.31
N VAL A 614 -43.20 -9.17 -16.73
CA VAL A 614 -42.80 -7.90 -17.40
C VAL A 614 -41.79 -7.08 -16.61
N ASN A 615 -41.93 -6.97 -15.29
CA ASN A 615 -40.98 -6.20 -14.47
C ASN A 615 -39.59 -6.84 -14.45
N ARG A 616 -39.53 -8.17 -14.37
CA ARG A 616 -38.27 -8.93 -14.42
C ARG A 616 -37.61 -8.80 -15.80
N LEU A 617 -38.39 -8.83 -16.87
CA LEU A 617 -37.90 -8.59 -18.23
C LEU A 617 -37.26 -7.20 -18.36
N ARG A 618 -37.94 -6.16 -17.87
CA ARG A 618 -37.42 -4.77 -17.91
C ARG A 618 -36.11 -4.64 -17.15
N GLU A 619 -36.03 -5.20 -15.95
CA GLU A 619 -34.79 -5.21 -15.16
C GLU A 619 -33.66 -5.93 -15.88
N GLN A 620 -33.94 -7.08 -16.51
CA GLN A 620 -32.92 -7.80 -17.28
C GLN A 620 -32.50 -7.04 -18.55
N GLY A 621 -33.43 -6.36 -19.21
CA GLY A 621 -33.12 -5.51 -20.37
C GLY A 621 -32.18 -4.36 -19.99
N ARG A 622 -32.40 -3.71 -18.85
CA ARG A 622 -31.49 -2.68 -18.32
C ARG A 622 -30.11 -3.26 -18.01
N THR A 623 -30.05 -4.44 -17.38
CA THR A 623 -28.78 -5.14 -17.10
C THR A 623 -28.00 -5.42 -18.38
N PHE A 624 -28.68 -5.89 -19.44
CA PHE A 624 -28.03 -6.10 -20.74
C PHE A 624 -27.52 -4.79 -21.34
N LEU A 625 -28.33 -3.73 -21.38
CA LEU A 625 -27.90 -2.42 -21.92
C LEU A 625 -26.72 -1.84 -21.16
N ALA A 626 -26.72 -1.97 -19.84
CA ALA A 626 -25.61 -1.52 -19.01
C ALA A 626 -24.32 -2.27 -19.37
N TRP A 627 -24.35 -3.61 -19.45
CA TRP A 627 -23.17 -4.40 -19.87
C TRP A 627 -22.73 -4.09 -21.30
N ASP A 628 -23.66 -3.94 -22.23
CA ASP A 628 -23.37 -3.64 -23.64
C ASP A 628 -22.68 -2.27 -23.80
N SER A 629 -23.13 -1.27 -23.03
CA SER A 629 -22.50 0.04 -23.00
C SER A 629 -21.06 -0.01 -22.44
N ILE A 630 -20.81 -0.83 -21.41
CA ILE A 630 -19.48 -0.99 -20.82
C ILE A 630 -18.53 -1.63 -21.83
N VAL A 631 -18.97 -2.70 -22.50
CA VAL A 631 -18.15 -3.37 -23.53
C VAL A 631 -17.81 -2.39 -24.65
N THR A 632 -18.80 -1.60 -25.10
CA THR A 632 -18.64 -0.61 -26.17
C THR A 632 -17.65 0.49 -25.76
N ASP A 633 -17.72 1.00 -24.53
CA ASP A 633 -16.80 2.03 -24.04
C ASP A 633 -15.36 1.52 -23.89
N ILE A 634 -15.17 0.27 -23.47
CA ILE A 634 -13.84 -0.35 -23.39
C ILE A 634 -13.28 -0.55 -24.81
N GLU A 635 -14.08 -1.03 -25.76
CA GLU A 635 -13.64 -1.24 -27.16
C GLU A 635 -13.32 0.07 -27.87
N ASN A 636 -14.02 1.16 -27.54
CA ASN A 636 -13.78 2.50 -28.09
C ASN A 636 -12.62 3.25 -27.41
N GLY A 637 -12.01 2.68 -26.35
CA GLY A 637 -10.91 3.30 -25.60
C GLY A 637 -11.35 4.43 -24.66
N THR A 638 -12.65 4.63 -24.46
CA THR A 638 -13.21 5.60 -23.50
C THR A 638 -12.97 5.15 -22.05
N LEU A 639 -12.91 3.82 -21.83
CA LEU A 639 -12.69 3.20 -20.54
C LEU A 639 -11.43 2.33 -20.60
N ASN A 640 -10.30 2.87 -20.13
CA ASN A 640 -9.01 2.19 -20.15
C ASN A 640 -9.02 0.99 -19.20
N GLN A 641 -9.24 -0.21 -19.72
CA GLN A 641 -9.13 -1.48 -18.99
C GLN A 641 -8.36 -2.54 -19.75
N ASP A 642 -7.78 -3.48 -19.02
CA ASP A 642 -7.02 -4.57 -19.60
C ASP A 642 -7.92 -5.59 -20.31
N ILE A 643 -7.33 -6.38 -21.21
CA ILE A 643 -7.98 -7.45 -21.98
C ILE A 643 -8.77 -8.43 -21.08
N SER A 644 -8.28 -8.70 -19.87
CA SER A 644 -8.96 -9.56 -18.89
C SER A 644 -10.33 -9.01 -18.48
N HIS A 645 -10.41 -7.71 -18.18
CA HIS A 645 -11.65 -7.04 -17.81
C HIS A 645 -12.61 -6.95 -19.00
N LEU A 646 -12.11 -6.68 -20.21
CA LEU A 646 -12.92 -6.72 -21.42
C LEU A 646 -13.57 -8.10 -21.62
N ASN A 647 -12.78 -9.17 -21.45
CA ASN A 647 -13.28 -10.54 -21.54
C ASN A 647 -14.33 -10.85 -20.47
N GLN A 648 -14.15 -10.35 -19.25
CA GLN A 648 -15.14 -10.47 -18.18
C GLN A 648 -16.44 -9.74 -18.52
N ALA A 649 -16.36 -8.47 -18.95
CA ALA A 649 -17.52 -7.68 -19.36
C ALA A 649 -18.27 -8.32 -20.52
N LYS A 650 -17.57 -8.84 -21.54
CA LYS A 650 -18.16 -9.59 -22.66
C LYS A 650 -18.92 -10.83 -22.19
N ARG A 651 -18.32 -11.64 -21.32
CA ARG A 651 -19.00 -12.81 -20.74
C ARG A 651 -20.27 -12.42 -19.99
N SER A 652 -20.22 -11.36 -19.19
CA SER A 652 -21.39 -10.86 -18.46
C SER A 652 -22.48 -10.32 -19.38
N ARG A 653 -22.11 -9.58 -20.44
CA ARG A 653 -23.04 -9.12 -21.48
C ARG A 653 -23.71 -10.32 -22.18
N ASP A 654 -22.92 -11.30 -22.62
CA ASP A 654 -23.42 -12.45 -23.37
C ASP A 654 -24.35 -13.32 -22.49
N HIS A 655 -24.02 -13.48 -21.21
CA HIS A 655 -24.91 -14.12 -20.24
C HIS A 655 -26.20 -13.32 -20.05
N ALA A 656 -26.11 -11.99 -19.90
CA ALA A 656 -27.28 -11.13 -19.78
C ALA A 656 -28.19 -11.19 -21.02
N GLU A 657 -27.60 -11.30 -22.22
CA GLU A 657 -28.31 -11.49 -23.49
C GLU A 657 -29.05 -12.83 -23.54
N GLN A 658 -28.40 -13.92 -23.12
CA GLN A 658 -29.03 -15.24 -23.07
C GLN A 658 -30.23 -15.26 -22.12
N SER A 659 -30.07 -14.73 -20.91
CA SER A 659 -31.15 -14.62 -19.92
C SER A 659 -32.29 -13.72 -20.42
N LEU A 660 -31.97 -12.61 -21.10
CA LEU A 660 -32.98 -11.74 -21.71
C LEU A 660 -33.78 -12.50 -22.78
N GLY A 661 -33.11 -13.27 -23.63
CA GLY A 661 -33.75 -14.07 -24.67
C GLY A 661 -34.69 -15.15 -24.11
N GLN A 662 -34.33 -15.78 -22.99
CA GLN A 662 -35.20 -16.73 -22.27
C GLN A 662 -36.42 -16.01 -21.68
N LEU A 663 -36.19 -14.90 -20.96
CA LEU A 663 -37.28 -14.12 -20.35
C LEU A 663 -38.27 -13.57 -21.38
N ILE A 664 -37.82 -13.21 -22.58
CA ILE A 664 -38.74 -12.78 -23.66
C ILE A 664 -39.74 -13.89 -24.00
N ARG A 665 -39.28 -15.15 -24.11
CA ARG A 665 -40.17 -16.28 -24.40
C ARG A 665 -41.12 -16.58 -23.23
N GLU A 666 -40.63 -16.45 -22.00
CA GLU A 666 -41.46 -16.60 -20.80
C GLU A 666 -42.48 -15.46 -20.64
N THR A 667 -42.16 -14.27 -21.15
CA THR A 667 -43.02 -13.09 -21.06
C THR A 667 -44.15 -13.19 -22.09
N TRP A 668 -43.86 -13.36 -23.38
CA TRP A 668 -44.89 -13.43 -24.42
C TRP A 668 -45.35 -14.86 -24.65
N LYS A 669 -46.32 -15.28 -23.83
CA LYS A 669 -46.89 -16.64 -23.82
C LYS A 669 -48.41 -16.69 -23.81
N TRP A 670 -49.10 -15.55 -23.84
CA TRP A 670 -50.56 -15.51 -23.81
C TRP A 670 -51.11 -15.24 -25.20
N LEU A 671 -51.56 -16.28 -25.89
CA LEU A 671 -52.27 -16.15 -27.15
C LEU A 671 -53.74 -15.81 -26.86
N ILE A 672 -54.21 -14.69 -27.38
CA ILE A 672 -55.55 -14.17 -27.13
C ILE A 672 -56.29 -14.03 -28.46
N ALA A 673 -57.45 -14.65 -28.57
CA ALA A 673 -58.28 -14.63 -29.77
C ALA A 673 -59.66 -14.04 -29.46
N PRO A 674 -60.17 -13.15 -30.33
CA PRO A 674 -61.54 -12.64 -30.20
C PRO A 674 -62.53 -13.70 -30.69
N VAL A 675 -63.52 -14.01 -29.86
CA VAL A 675 -64.67 -14.86 -30.18
C VAL A 675 -65.91 -13.98 -30.10
N GLN A 676 -66.80 -14.08 -31.09
CA GLN A 676 -68.01 -13.29 -31.13
C GLN A 676 -69.22 -14.22 -31.12
N ASP A 677 -69.96 -14.19 -30.02
CA ASP A 677 -71.20 -14.94 -29.85
C ASP A 677 -72.41 -14.02 -29.88
N PHE A 678 -73.55 -14.53 -30.33
CA PHE A 678 -74.80 -13.78 -30.34
C PHE A 678 -75.62 -14.13 -29.11
N VAL A 679 -75.69 -13.20 -28.15
CA VAL A 679 -76.56 -13.31 -26.98
C VAL A 679 -77.76 -12.41 -27.21
N ASN A 680 -78.97 -12.99 -27.25
CA ASN A 680 -80.23 -12.26 -27.50
C ASN A 680 -80.25 -11.41 -28.79
N GLY A 681 -79.55 -11.85 -29.84
CA GLY A 681 -79.48 -11.14 -31.12
C GLY A 681 -78.50 -9.97 -31.16
N THR A 682 -77.81 -9.67 -30.06
CA THR A 682 -76.71 -8.71 -30.02
C THR A 682 -75.36 -9.43 -30.03
N PRO A 683 -74.39 -8.98 -30.85
CA PRO A 683 -73.05 -9.54 -30.84
C PRO A 683 -72.33 -9.18 -29.53
N HIS A 684 -71.77 -10.18 -28.86
CA HIS A 684 -70.97 -10.03 -27.64
C HIS A 684 -69.55 -10.52 -27.93
N LEU A 685 -68.55 -9.67 -27.63
CA LEU A 685 -67.14 -10.03 -27.78
C LEU A 685 -66.66 -10.74 -26.51
N GLU A 686 -66.15 -11.94 -26.68
CA GLU A 686 -65.47 -12.71 -25.65
C GLU A 686 -64.02 -12.95 -26.06
N TRP A 687 -63.11 -12.97 -25.07
CA TRP A 687 -61.69 -13.21 -25.30
C TRP A 687 -61.30 -14.60 -24.82
N GLU A 688 -60.89 -15.46 -25.75
CA GLU A 688 -60.27 -16.74 -25.42
C GLU A 688 -58.77 -16.51 -25.23
N ALA A 689 -58.23 -16.91 -24.08
CA ALA A 689 -56.82 -16.79 -23.76
C ALA A 689 -56.20 -18.16 -23.46
N VAL A 690 -55.15 -18.51 -24.19
CA VAL A 690 -54.41 -19.77 -24.05
C VAL A 690 -52.94 -19.47 -23.81
N GLN A 691 -52.33 -20.20 -22.88
CA GLN A 691 -50.90 -20.14 -22.65
C GLN A 691 -50.18 -21.03 -23.69
N VAL A 692 -49.23 -20.47 -24.44
CA VAL A 692 -48.49 -21.13 -25.53
C VAL A 692 -47.01 -21.30 -25.24
#